data_AF-A0A1G2MS70-F1
#
_entry.id   AF-A0A1G2MS70-F1
#
_cell.length_a   1.000
_cell.length_b   1.000
_cell.length_c   1.000
_cell.angle_alpha   90.00
_cell.angle_beta   90.00
_cell.angle_gamma   90.00
#
_symmetry.space_group_name_H-M   'P 1'
#
loop_
_entity.id
_entity.type
_entity.pdbx_description
1 polymer ?
#
loop_
_entity_poly.entity_id
_entity_poly.type
_entity_poly.pdbx_seq_one_letter_code
_entity_poly.pdbx_strand_id
1 'polypeptide(L)'
;MNTKPITYLALLFALLYMSKRTVYAQVVLDDFSVSDEFKYNFIPVANGADGWNVTSGQLRPNVATSPNHTITAAWLWNQGEKLFAVEDSVSIMLYPDWNHTAQVTGIGLFFAPDANSASGSHSAMVYNAGVGDNIFCVVTETGESCYYPWGVGPLLLTVKMTAQTGNSSSYLATLSGESLTRPFTLEFIADVSSLFFGPAAYNTTNSLAALDNLTFFSPWRQAIETQPSQPTYGTCPDREPGKDSLIVVTHGWNRRGLLDTSPPTDVPWVDSMVNEIKGNLTNRDLNNWQVYSYKWIEKAWTRNPENVLNNAKQEGTPLGNCIAAQRWAHVHLIGHSAGVGLIQTASEIIKSNSPSTTIHCTFLDAFVGTDYAGVTNYGKGAAWSDSYFTKDLLTGGETWPFTEGPLDHAYNVDVTYLDPNKPKVDGFISTSSGVSEPCRVTKTSHGWPIDFYSNTITGTVTSEYQGFGFPLSKEGGQWGYATNQYHIGNITPYPLGIPDAPCAEYLYASTPAVIGSVFFSAWPSQQSGLVQNNNTGITLTPQSPAWLATFITVTGTVNFISFDARFISTNGSEGLLSVYWDTNTIGSVDERAVQPGLQRYTFGFPRAVSNSLHVLGFRLDPFTNAPSSVIVTNVSLGLLGPSELFSLVVTTNTSDGLRVFHLTGQVGFNYSVEASTNLVDWATIAVLVNTNGIVRFVDSASTNTTARFYRAVAP
;
A
#
# COMPACT_ATOMS: atom_id res chain seq x y z
N MET A 1 21.04 35.78 -21.05
CA MET A 1 20.26 36.82 -20.36
C MET A 1 18.78 36.53 -20.54
N ASN A 2 18.13 35.99 -19.50
CA ASN A 2 16.72 36.23 -19.13
C ASN A 2 16.40 35.33 -17.93
N THR A 3 16.68 35.85 -16.76
CA THR A 3 16.27 35.32 -15.45
C THR A 3 14.80 35.66 -15.23
N LYS A 4 13.93 34.65 -15.12
CA LYS A 4 12.58 34.80 -14.54
C LYS A 4 12.49 33.99 -13.24
N PRO A 5 12.00 34.57 -12.12
CA PRO A 5 12.14 33.99 -10.78
C PRO A 5 10.93 33.13 -10.39
N ILE A 6 11.20 31.99 -9.74
CA ILE A 6 10.75 31.43 -8.44
C ILE A 6 9.36 31.85 -7.84
N THR A 7 8.42 32.45 -8.57
CA THR A 7 7.13 32.90 -7.99
C THR A 7 5.98 31.87 -8.07
N TYR A 8 6.14 30.75 -8.80
CA TYR A 8 5.09 29.72 -8.89
C TYR A 8 5.12 28.66 -7.78
N LEU A 9 6.24 28.50 -7.06
CA LEU A 9 6.35 27.54 -5.96
C LEU A 9 5.70 28.07 -4.66
N ALA A 10 5.79 29.37 -4.41
CA ALA A 10 5.23 30.01 -3.21
C ALA A 10 3.69 30.10 -3.24
N LEU A 11 3.08 30.26 -4.41
CA LEU A 11 1.61 30.24 -4.56
C LEU A 11 1.03 28.83 -4.46
N LEU A 12 1.80 27.77 -4.79
CA LEU A 12 1.37 26.39 -4.60
C LEU A 12 1.29 26.01 -3.11
N PHE A 13 2.24 26.47 -2.29
CA PHE A 13 2.22 26.28 -0.84
C PHE A 13 1.08 27.05 -0.15
N ALA A 14 0.72 28.24 -0.65
CA ALA A 14 -0.35 29.05 -0.07
C ALA A 14 -1.77 28.57 -0.44
N LEU A 15 -1.99 28.01 -1.65
CA LEU A 15 -3.28 27.43 -2.02
C LEU A 15 -3.55 26.06 -1.39
N LEU A 16 -2.51 25.28 -1.07
CA LEU A 16 -2.65 24.00 -0.35
C LEU A 16 -3.11 24.17 1.11
N TYR A 17 -2.98 25.37 1.69
CA TYR A 17 -3.40 25.65 3.06
C TYR A 17 -4.88 26.05 3.20
N MET A 18 -5.57 26.37 2.09
CA MET A 18 -6.90 27.01 2.13
C MET A 18 -8.07 26.13 1.62
N SER A 19 -7.83 24.89 1.20
CA SER A 19 -8.92 23.99 0.78
C SER A 19 -8.71 22.54 1.23
N LYS A 20 -8.83 22.32 2.53
CA LYS A 20 -9.32 21.08 3.15
C LYS A 20 -9.51 21.37 4.63
N ARG A 21 -10.68 21.90 5.01
CA ARG A 21 -11.22 21.66 6.35
C ARG A 21 -11.66 20.20 6.39
N THR A 22 -10.70 19.29 6.31
CA THR A 22 -10.89 17.92 6.77
C THR A 22 -11.01 18.08 8.27
N VAL A 23 -12.18 17.80 8.82
CA VAL A 23 -12.36 17.71 10.27
C VAL A 23 -11.49 16.53 10.69
N TYR A 24 -10.26 16.80 11.13
CA TYR A 24 -9.42 15.80 11.76
C TYR A 24 -10.15 15.37 13.02
N ALA A 25 -10.29 14.05 13.23
CA ALA A 25 -10.81 13.52 14.47
C ALA A 25 -9.73 13.71 15.55
N GLN A 26 -9.59 14.96 16.00
CA GLN A 26 -8.82 15.30 17.18
C GLN A 26 -9.64 14.78 18.35
N VAL A 27 -9.14 13.76 19.05
CA VAL A 27 -9.73 13.38 20.32
C VAL A 27 -9.30 14.47 21.29
N VAL A 28 -10.23 15.38 21.58
CA VAL A 28 -10.12 16.24 22.76
C VAL A 28 -10.12 15.28 23.94
N LEU A 29 -8.93 15.01 24.48
CA LEU A 29 -8.83 14.23 25.70
C LEU A 29 -9.50 15.00 26.83
N ASP A 30 -9.38 16.33 26.79
CA ASP A 30 -10.02 17.23 27.73
C ASP A 30 -10.14 18.67 27.22
N ASP A 31 -11.33 19.26 27.35
CA ASP A 31 -11.59 20.70 27.14
C ASP A 31 -11.62 21.48 28.47
N PHE A 32 -11.33 20.80 29.58
CA PHE A 32 -11.40 21.28 30.95
C PHE A 32 -12.74 21.95 31.28
N SER A 33 -13.84 21.45 30.71
CA SER A 33 -15.20 21.82 31.09
C SER A 33 -15.62 21.18 32.41
N VAL A 34 -16.53 21.83 33.13
CA VAL A 34 -17.05 21.34 34.44
C VAL A 34 -17.70 19.94 34.32
N SER A 35 -18.15 19.55 33.13
CA SER A 35 -18.70 18.22 32.85
C SER A 35 -17.66 17.09 32.86
N ASP A 36 -16.37 17.40 32.71
CA ASP A 36 -15.29 16.43 32.53
C ASP A 36 -14.43 16.25 33.79
N GLU A 37 -14.76 16.89 34.92
CA GLU A 37 -13.99 16.86 36.17
C GLU A 37 -13.73 15.46 36.77
N PHE A 38 -14.57 14.48 36.47
CA PHE A 38 -14.40 13.10 36.92
C PHE A 38 -13.36 12.29 36.11
N LYS A 39 -12.80 12.87 35.04
CA LYS A 39 -11.83 12.23 34.15
C LYS A 39 -10.38 12.32 34.63
N TYR A 40 -10.11 13.07 35.71
CA TYR A 40 -8.76 13.37 36.22
C TYR A 40 -8.33 12.44 37.37
N ASN A 41 -7.11 11.91 37.32
CA ASN A 41 -6.41 11.35 38.49
C ASN A 41 -5.26 12.29 38.89
N PHE A 42 -5.46 13.03 39.97
CA PHE A 42 -4.45 13.94 40.51
C PHE A 42 -3.38 13.16 41.28
N ILE A 43 -2.13 13.17 40.79
CA ILE A 43 -0.99 12.65 41.53
C ILE A 43 -0.14 13.84 42.02
N PRO A 44 -0.19 14.20 43.32
CA PRO A 44 0.71 15.20 43.88
C PRO A 44 2.13 14.64 43.98
N VAL A 45 3.13 15.37 43.49
CA VAL A 45 4.53 14.87 43.38
C VAL A 45 5.44 15.33 44.52
N ALA A 46 5.06 16.32 45.35
CA ALA A 46 5.92 16.77 46.45
C ALA A 46 5.19 17.13 47.75
N ASN A 47 4.10 17.91 47.71
CA ASN A 47 3.38 18.35 48.92
C ASN A 47 1.86 18.26 48.75
N GLY A 48 1.12 17.86 49.80
CA GLY A 48 -0.34 17.71 49.79
C GLY A 48 -1.15 19.01 49.62
N ALA A 49 -0.50 20.15 49.35
CA ALA A 49 -1.13 21.44 49.06
C ALA A 49 -1.01 21.88 47.58
N ASP A 50 -0.21 21.16 46.77
CA ASP A 50 -0.08 21.42 45.33
C ASP A 50 -1.27 20.78 44.58
N GLY A 51 -1.84 21.49 43.61
CA GLY A 51 -3.01 21.00 42.88
C GLY A 51 -3.35 21.80 41.62
N TRP A 52 -4.50 21.47 41.03
CA TRP A 52 -5.03 22.11 39.83
C TRP A 52 -6.48 22.51 40.05
N ASN A 53 -6.87 23.66 39.52
CA ASN A 53 -8.25 24.15 39.55
C ASN A 53 -8.73 24.38 38.12
N VAL A 54 -9.98 24.00 37.83
CA VAL A 54 -10.64 24.36 36.58
C VAL A 54 -11.36 25.68 36.78
N THR A 55 -11.09 26.69 35.95
CA THR A 55 -11.79 27.98 36.00
C THR A 55 -12.05 28.48 34.59
N SER A 56 -13.33 28.69 34.26
CA SER A 56 -13.77 29.19 32.95
C SER A 56 -13.28 28.34 31.76
N GLY A 57 -13.26 27.01 31.91
CA GLY A 57 -12.81 26.09 30.85
C GLY A 57 -11.29 25.99 30.73
N GLN A 58 -10.53 26.45 31.73
CA GLN A 58 -9.07 26.39 31.72
C GLN A 58 -8.53 25.70 32.96
N LEU A 59 -7.52 24.86 32.77
CA LEU A 59 -6.79 24.20 33.84
C LEU A 59 -5.72 25.15 34.41
N ARG A 60 -5.89 25.58 35.65
CA ARG A 60 -5.02 26.53 36.36
C ARG A 60 -4.22 25.83 37.46
N PRO A 61 -2.88 25.78 37.37
CA PRO A 61 -2.06 25.15 38.40
C PRO A 61 -1.90 26.03 39.64
N ASN A 62 -2.02 25.43 40.82
CA ASN A 62 -1.70 26.04 42.11
C ASN A 62 -0.58 25.24 42.79
N VAL A 63 0.66 25.60 42.50
CA VAL A 63 1.87 24.90 42.97
C VAL A 63 2.69 25.80 43.86
N ALA A 64 2.82 25.43 45.15
CA ALA A 64 3.44 26.21 46.21
C ALA A 64 4.86 26.64 45.86
N THR A 65 5.26 27.86 46.23
CA THR A 65 6.65 28.33 46.06
C THR A 65 7.54 27.80 47.19
N SER A 66 8.67 27.16 46.88
CA SER A 66 9.62 26.75 47.92
C SER A 66 10.64 27.85 48.26
N PRO A 67 10.79 28.26 49.54
CA PRO A 67 11.79 29.23 49.96
C PRO A 67 13.24 28.68 49.98
N ASN A 68 13.43 27.37 49.77
CA ASN A 68 14.75 26.71 49.81
C ASN A 68 15.19 26.14 48.44
N HIS A 69 14.57 26.56 47.34
CA HIS A 69 14.79 25.99 45.99
C HIS A 69 14.48 24.48 45.87
N THR A 70 13.77 23.86 46.82
CA THR A 70 13.24 22.50 46.63
C THR A 70 12.08 22.54 45.64
N ILE A 71 12.26 21.90 44.48
CA ILE A 71 11.34 21.87 43.34
C ILE A 71 9.96 21.34 43.78
N THR A 72 8.93 22.18 43.71
CA THR A 72 7.52 21.80 43.80
C THR A 72 6.94 21.82 42.38
N ALA A 73 6.39 20.69 41.95
CA ALA A 73 5.80 20.52 40.62
C ALA A 73 4.50 19.73 40.73
N ALA A 74 3.52 20.07 39.90
CA ALA A 74 2.29 19.32 39.75
C ALA A 74 2.16 18.83 38.31
N TRP A 75 1.68 17.60 38.15
CA TRP A 75 1.54 16.92 36.88
C TRP A 75 0.17 16.24 36.88
N LEU A 76 -0.47 16.17 35.71
CA LEU A 76 -1.75 15.50 35.55
C LEU A 76 -1.58 14.38 34.53
N TRP A 77 -1.78 13.12 34.92
CA TRP A 77 -1.78 12.02 33.97
C TRP A 77 -3.04 12.06 33.11
N ASN A 78 -2.89 11.78 31.82
CA ASN A 78 -4.02 11.41 30.98
C ASN A 78 -4.62 10.07 31.45
N GLN A 79 -5.74 9.66 30.84
CA GLN A 79 -6.45 8.40 31.15
C GLN A 79 -5.69 7.11 30.74
N GLY A 80 -4.35 7.13 30.69
CA GLY A 80 -3.50 5.99 30.35
C GLY A 80 -3.09 5.91 28.88
N GLU A 81 -3.33 6.97 28.10
CA GLU A 81 -2.88 7.04 26.69
C GLU A 81 -1.36 7.28 26.60
N LYS A 82 -0.75 6.78 25.53
CA LYS A 82 0.69 6.89 25.30
C LYS A 82 0.98 7.39 23.89
N LEU A 83 2.06 8.15 23.73
CA LEU A 83 2.71 8.30 22.45
C LEU A 83 3.43 6.98 22.16
N PHE A 84 2.85 6.15 21.30
CA PHE A 84 3.29 4.76 21.10
C PHE A 84 3.68 4.47 19.65
N ALA A 85 3.03 5.11 18.68
CA ALA A 85 3.30 4.94 17.26
C ALA A 85 3.89 6.22 16.63
N VAL A 86 4.64 6.04 15.54
CA VAL A 86 5.14 7.15 14.73
C VAL A 86 3.96 8.01 14.24
N GLU A 87 4.13 9.33 14.29
CA GLU A 87 3.12 10.36 14.07
C GLU A 87 2.04 10.50 15.16
N ASP A 88 2.06 9.71 16.23
CA ASP A 88 1.28 10.04 17.43
C ASP A 88 1.72 11.39 17.96
N SER A 89 0.76 12.23 18.34
CA SER A 89 1.03 13.56 18.87
C SER A 89 0.08 13.94 19.99
N VAL A 90 0.61 14.70 20.94
CA VAL A 90 -0.16 15.41 21.96
C VAL A 90 0.02 16.90 21.74
N SER A 91 -1.07 17.66 21.84
CA SER A 91 -1.02 19.11 21.79
C SER A 91 -1.77 19.73 22.96
N ILE A 92 -1.29 20.86 23.45
CA ILE A 92 -1.93 21.63 24.51
C ILE A 92 -1.78 23.12 24.23
N MET A 93 -2.83 23.89 24.51
CA MET A 93 -2.79 25.35 24.50
C MET A 93 -2.24 25.85 25.83
N LEU A 94 -1.17 26.64 25.76
CA LEU A 94 -0.53 27.30 26.89
C LEU A 94 -0.96 28.77 26.92
N TYR A 95 -1.31 29.24 28.11
CA TYR A 95 -1.46 30.65 28.42
C TYR A 95 -0.41 31.02 29.47
N PRO A 96 0.82 31.37 29.07
CA PRO A 96 1.87 31.71 30.03
C PRO A 96 1.52 33.00 30.77
N ASP A 97 1.92 33.07 32.03
CA ASP A 97 1.90 34.33 32.78
C ASP A 97 3.18 35.10 32.50
N TRP A 98 3.04 36.18 31.74
CA TRP A 98 4.15 37.04 31.38
C TRP A 98 4.49 38.05 32.49
N ASN A 99 3.74 38.08 33.60
CA ASN A 99 4.06 38.97 34.71
C ASN A 99 5.32 38.50 35.44
N HIS A 100 6.34 39.35 35.43
CA HIS A 100 7.65 39.04 35.99
C HIS A 100 7.61 39.03 37.52
N THR A 101 7.57 37.83 38.10
CA THR A 101 7.93 37.65 39.51
C THR A 101 9.44 37.39 39.62
N ALA A 102 9.99 37.51 40.83
CA ALA A 102 11.41 37.20 41.08
C ALA A 102 11.73 35.68 41.03
N GLN A 103 10.73 34.84 40.76
CA GLN A 103 10.84 33.38 40.80
C GLN A 103 10.55 32.76 39.44
N VAL A 104 11.24 31.66 39.14
CA VAL A 104 11.06 30.92 37.89
C VAL A 104 9.74 30.15 37.94
N THR A 105 8.86 30.37 36.98
CA THR A 105 7.60 29.62 36.80
C THR A 105 7.59 28.90 35.45
N GLY A 106 6.82 27.82 35.32
CA GLY A 106 6.73 27.10 34.05
C GLY A 106 5.44 26.32 33.87
N ILE A 107 5.01 26.18 32.60
CA ILE A 107 3.86 25.36 32.19
C ILE A 107 4.18 24.59 30.90
N GLY A 108 3.62 23.40 30.72
CA GLY A 108 3.85 22.62 29.52
C GLY A 108 3.35 21.18 29.61
N LEU A 109 4.11 20.27 28.97
CA LEU A 109 3.86 18.84 28.94
C LEU A 109 4.98 18.06 29.62
N PHE A 110 4.59 16.94 30.21
CA PHE A 110 5.47 15.93 30.77
C PHE A 110 5.28 14.60 30.11
N PHE A 111 6.36 13.83 30.10
CA PHE A 111 6.43 12.52 29.51
C PHE A 111 7.17 11.57 30.43
N ALA A 112 6.63 10.37 30.65
CA ALA A 112 7.36 9.35 31.39
C ALA A 112 7.05 7.92 30.92
N PRO A 113 7.96 6.97 31.19
CA PRO A 113 7.81 5.58 30.78
C PRO A 113 6.76 4.81 31.60
N ASP A 114 6.56 5.21 32.86
CA ASP A 114 5.64 4.60 33.81
C ASP A 114 4.73 5.68 34.41
N ALA A 115 3.44 5.38 34.53
CA ALA A 115 2.46 6.25 35.18
C ALA A 115 2.75 6.45 36.69
N ASN A 116 3.56 5.57 37.30
CA ASN A 116 3.84 5.58 38.73
C ASN A 116 5.24 6.09 39.10
N SER A 117 6.09 6.46 38.14
CA SER A 117 7.47 6.88 38.39
C SER A 117 7.89 8.05 37.50
N ALA A 118 8.58 9.03 38.09
CA ALA A 118 9.22 10.13 37.37
C ALA A 118 10.65 9.80 36.90
N SER A 119 11.15 8.59 37.16
CA SER A 119 12.44 8.13 36.60
C SER A 119 12.29 7.91 35.09
N GLY A 120 13.27 8.32 34.28
CA GLY A 120 13.15 8.24 32.82
C GLY A 120 12.31 9.35 32.20
N SER A 121 11.99 10.41 32.94
CA SER A 121 11.02 11.41 32.49
C SER A 121 11.63 12.55 31.67
N HIS A 122 10.80 13.12 30.82
CA HIS A 122 11.11 14.24 29.95
C HIS A 122 10.04 15.32 30.11
N SER A 123 10.39 16.57 29.84
CA SER A 123 9.40 17.66 29.79
C SER A 123 9.65 18.59 28.62
N ALA A 124 8.57 19.18 28.10
CA ALA A 124 8.61 20.28 27.15
C ALA A 124 7.82 21.43 27.77
N MET A 125 8.49 22.51 28.15
CA MET A 125 7.90 23.57 28.95
C MET A 125 8.27 24.95 28.46
N VAL A 126 7.36 25.91 28.70
CA VAL A 126 7.65 27.33 28.62
C VAL A 126 7.90 27.83 30.04
N TYR A 127 9.11 28.35 30.28
CA TYR A 127 9.55 28.93 31.53
C TYR A 127 9.59 30.46 31.45
N ASN A 128 9.24 31.11 32.56
CA ASN A 128 9.54 32.52 32.83
C ASN A 128 10.74 32.55 33.80
N ALA A 129 11.93 32.92 33.33
CA ALA A 129 13.18 32.74 34.06
C ALA A 129 13.43 33.79 35.18
N GLY A 130 12.47 34.68 35.45
CA GLY A 130 12.68 35.88 36.24
C GLY A 130 13.55 36.89 35.50
N VAL A 131 13.24 38.18 35.60
CA VAL A 131 13.95 39.29 34.91
C VAL A 131 13.74 39.37 33.39
N GLY A 132 12.53 39.08 32.90
CA GLY A 132 12.12 39.49 31.53
C GLY A 132 12.20 38.43 30.43
N ASP A 133 12.90 37.31 30.68
CA ASP A 133 13.17 36.31 29.63
C ASP A 133 12.27 35.09 29.74
N ASN A 134 11.57 34.81 28.63
CA ASN A 134 10.78 33.61 28.45
C ASN A 134 11.54 32.61 27.61
N ILE A 135 11.53 31.35 28.04
CA ILE A 135 12.38 30.31 27.47
C ILE A 135 11.52 29.07 27.20
N PHE A 136 11.57 28.54 25.99
CA PHE A 136 11.00 27.24 25.66
C PHE A 136 12.10 26.20 25.73
N CYS A 137 11.94 25.22 26.62
CA CYS A 137 12.94 24.19 26.86
C CYS A 137 12.36 22.80 26.76
N VAL A 138 13.18 21.86 26.28
CA VAL A 138 12.99 20.43 26.45
C VAL A 138 14.05 19.94 27.44
N VAL A 139 13.58 19.36 28.54
CA VAL A 139 14.42 18.79 29.59
C VAL A 139 14.37 17.27 29.48
N THR A 140 15.55 16.66 29.48
CA THR A 140 15.76 15.21 29.45
C THR A 140 16.67 14.79 30.59
N GLU A 141 16.82 13.50 30.83
CA GLU A 141 17.79 12.98 31.81
C GLU A 141 19.24 13.36 31.50
N THR A 142 19.57 13.60 30.23
CA THR A 142 20.95 13.84 29.77
C THR A 142 21.29 15.32 29.59
N GLY A 143 20.30 16.20 29.70
CA GLY A 143 20.49 17.64 29.55
C GLY A 143 19.21 18.38 29.15
N GLU A 144 19.36 19.69 29.04
CA GLU A 144 18.31 20.66 28.71
C GLU A 144 18.70 21.40 27.42
N SER A 145 17.73 21.57 26.52
CA SER A 145 17.87 22.38 25.30
C SER A 145 16.79 23.45 25.27
N CYS A 146 17.18 24.70 25.02
CA CYS A 146 16.31 25.87 25.18
C CYS A 146 16.38 26.85 24.01
N TYR A 147 15.26 27.52 23.73
CA TYR A 147 15.15 28.69 22.86
C TYR A 147 14.50 29.85 23.60
N TYR A 148 14.76 31.08 23.16
CA TYR A 148 14.12 32.30 23.67
C TYR A 148 12.99 32.76 22.72
N PRO A 149 11.76 32.24 22.86
CA PRO A 149 10.63 32.72 22.08
C PRO A 149 10.18 34.09 22.58
N TRP A 150 10.10 35.07 21.67
CA TRP A 150 9.43 36.35 21.94
C TRP A 150 8.01 36.30 21.39
N GLY A 151 7.02 36.41 22.27
CA GLY A 151 5.60 36.50 21.90
C GLY A 151 4.72 36.81 23.11
N VAL A 152 3.65 37.58 22.89
CA VAL A 152 2.60 37.87 23.90
C VAL A 152 1.29 37.28 23.40
N GLY A 153 0.86 36.15 23.96
CA GLY A 153 -0.39 35.50 23.56
C GLY A 153 -0.42 34.00 23.87
N PRO A 154 -1.53 33.32 23.54
CA PRO A 154 -1.64 31.87 23.67
C PRO A 154 -0.66 31.18 22.72
N LEU A 155 -0.08 30.08 23.19
CA LEU A 155 0.89 29.27 22.46
C LEU A 155 0.37 27.83 22.34
N LEU A 156 0.56 27.20 21.20
CA LEU A 156 0.28 25.78 20.99
C LEU A 156 1.59 25.01 21.13
N LEU A 157 1.66 24.12 22.11
CA LEU A 157 2.74 23.16 22.27
C LEU A 157 2.29 21.81 21.73
N THR A 158 3.00 21.28 20.74
CA THR A 158 2.77 19.95 20.16
C THR A 158 4.02 19.10 20.34
N VAL A 159 3.88 17.89 20.88
CA VAL A 159 4.95 16.88 20.91
C VAL A 159 4.52 15.69 20.06
N LYS A 160 5.35 15.34 19.08
CA LYS A 160 5.08 14.27 18.11
C LYS A 160 6.18 13.23 18.12
N MET A 161 5.81 11.95 18.10
CA MET A 161 6.74 10.85 17.88
C MET A 161 7.13 10.80 16.39
N THR A 162 8.42 10.85 16.09
CA THR A 162 8.93 10.97 14.71
C THR A 162 9.60 9.71 14.19
N ALA A 163 10.17 8.90 15.10
CA ALA A 163 10.80 7.63 14.76
C ALA A 163 10.84 6.72 15.97
N GLN A 164 11.03 5.43 15.71
CA GLN A 164 11.31 4.43 16.73
C GLN A 164 12.28 3.40 16.18
N THR A 165 13.25 3.00 16.99
CA THR A 165 14.25 1.99 16.62
C THR A 165 14.50 1.10 17.82
N GLY A 166 14.04 -0.16 17.73
CA GLY A 166 14.03 -1.07 18.87
C GLY A 166 13.24 -0.49 20.05
N ASN A 167 13.90 -0.29 21.19
CA ASN A 167 13.28 0.29 22.38
C ASN A 167 13.44 1.80 22.51
N SER A 168 14.15 2.49 21.60
CA SER A 168 14.32 3.95 21.70
C SER A 168 13.38 4.68 20.75
N SER A 169 12.79 5.79 21.22
CA SER A 169 11.81 6.60 20.49
C SER A 169 12.29 8.05 20.36
N SER A 170 12.14 8.62 19.17
CA SER A 170 12.51 10.02 18.87
C SER A 170 11.27 10.91 18.81
N TYR A 171 11.35 12.07 19.42
CA TYR A 171 10.24 13.02 19.55
C TYR A 171 10.64 14.41 19.09
N LEU A 172 9.69 15.13 18.50
CA LEU A 172 9.83 16.52 18.09
C LEU A 172 8.80 17.37 18.85
N ALA A 173 9.28 18.26 19.72
CA ALA A 173 8.48 19.24 20.43
C ALA A 173 8.47 20.56 19.65
N THR A 174 7.29 21.04 19.30
CA THR A 174 7.07 22.26 18.51
C THR A 174 6.23 23.24 19.30
N LEU A 175 6.76 24.44 19.54
CA LEU A 175 6.02 25.57 20.08
C LEU A 175 5.64 26.53 18.94
N SER A 176 4.36 26.82 18.81
CA SER A 176 3.80 27.69 17.77
C SER A 176 2.77 28.65 18.36
N GLY A 177 2.43 29.72 17.64
CA GLY A 177 1.44 30.69 18.09
C GLY A 177 1.46 31.93 17.20
N GLU A 178 0.34 32.64 17.10
CA GLU A 178 0.22 33.85 16.26
C GLU A 178 1.16 34.98 16.72
N SER A 179 1.55 34.95 18.00
CA SER A 179 2.45 35.92 18.61
C SER A 179 3.94 35.60 18.40
N LEU A 180 4.28 34.43 17.83
CA LEU A 180 5.65 34.03 17.55
C LEU A 180 6.06 34.37 16.11
N THR A 181 7.31 34.78 15.92
CA THR A 181 7.87 35.09 14.58
C THR A 181 7.98 33.86 13.68
N ARG A 182 8.08 32.67 14.27
CA ARG A 182 8.07 31.35 13.62
C ARG A 182 7.84 30.27 14.69
N PRO A 183 7.49 29.03 14.30
CA PRO A 183 7.54 27.89 15.22
C PRO A 183 8.97 27.61 15.69
N PHE A 184 9.12 27.16 16.95
CA PHE A 184 10.37 26.68 17.53
C PHE A 184 10.30 25.18 17.74
N THR A 185 11.34 24.45 17.35
CA THR A 185 11.36 22.98 17.39
C THR A 185 12.57 22.46 18.16
N LEU A 186 12.34 21.51 19.06
CA LEU A 186 13.36 20.81 19.83
C LEU A 186 13.14 19.29 19.72
N GLU A 187 14.22 18.54 19.55
CA GLU A 187 14.18 17.09 19.48
C GLU A 187 14.66 16.47 20.79
N PHE A 188 14.09 15.33 21.15
CA PHE A 188 14.60 14.50 22.24
C PHE A 188 14.40 13.01 21.95
N ILE A 189 15.21 12.18 22.61
CA ILE A 189 15.16 10.73 22.52
C ILE A 189 14.80 10.19 23.92
N ALA A 190 13.90 9.21 23.95
CA ALA A 190 13.63 8.41 25.14
C ALA A 190 14.06 6.97 24.89
N ASP A 191 14.77 6.36 25.84
CA ASP A 191 15.19 4.95 25.77
C ASP A 191 14.06 3.98 26.17
N VAL A 192 12.84 4.33 25.76
CA VAL A 192 11.62 3.54 25.93
C VAL A 192 10.75 3.59 24.68
N SER A 193 9.96 2.55 24.48
CA SER A 193 9.16 2.36 23.26
C SER A 193 7.90 3.23 23.21
N SER A 194 7.59 3.91 24.32
CA SER A 194 6.38 4.72 24.45
C SER A 194 6.46 5.60 25.67
N LEU A 195 5.79 6.75 25.63
CA LEU A 195 5.69 7.66 26.78
C LEU A 195 4.23 7.94 27.10
N PHE A 196 3.88 7.79 28.38
CA PHE A 196 2.69 8.45 28.91
C PHE A 196 2.93 9.96 28.89
N PHE A 197 1.86 10.74 28.83
CA PHE A 197 1.97 12.20 28.80
C PHE A 197 0.89 12.89 29.64
N GLY A 198 1.18 14.14 30.00
CA GLY A 198 0.31 14.90 30.88
C GLY A 198 0.64 16.39 30.94
N PRO A 199 -0.34 17.26 31.25
CA PRO A 199 -0.11 18.64 31.64
C PRO A 199 0.85 18.75 32.83
N ALA A 200 1.70 19.77 32.83
CA ALA A 200 2.74 19.98 33.83
C ALA A 200 2.86 21.46 34.20
N ALA A 201 3.15 21.73 35.48
CA ALA A 201 3.39 23.08 35.98
C ALA A 201 4.44 23.14 37.10
N TYR A 202 5.13 24.28 37.18
CA TYR A 202 6.22 24.56 38.11
C TYR A 202 6.08 25.95 38.75
N ASN A 203 6.13 26.03 40.09
CA ASN A 203 6.11 27.28 40.88
C ASN A 203 5.01 28.29 40.53
N THR A 204 3.79 27.85 40.20
CA THR A 204 2.74 28.74 39.65
C THR A 204 1.76 29.32 40.69
N THR A 205 2.09 29.32 41.99
CA THR A 205 1.20 29.90 43.02
C THR A 205 0.85 31.35 42.68
N ASN A 206 -0.44 31.71 42.70
CA ASN A 206 -0.96 33.05 42.38
C ASN A 206 -0.67 33.54 40.94
N SER A 207 -0.20 32.65 40.05
CA SER A 207 0.01 32.98 38.64
C SER A 207 -1.31 33.02 37.86
N LEU A 208 -1.37 33.84 36.81
CA LEU A 208 -2.47 33.82 35.84
C LEU A 208 -2.33 32.71 34.78
N ALA A 209 -1.24 31.92 34.84
CA ALA A 209 -0.95 30.87 33.89
C ALA A 209 -2.08 29.83 33.79
N ALA A 210 -2.34 29.34 32.59
CA ALA A 210 -3.39 28.36 32.36
C ALA A 210 -3.05 27.42 31.19
N LEU A 211 -3.69 26.26 31.19
CA LEU A 211 -3.62 25.24 30.15
C LEU A 211 -5.03 24.94 29.64
N ASP A 212 -5.14 24.62 28.36
CA ASP A 212 -6.43 24.39 27.70
C ASP A 212 -6.26 23.44 26.50
N ASN A 213 -7.36 22.87 26.00
CA ASN A 213 -7.44 22.04 24.79
C ASN A 213 -6.35 20.96 24.73
N LEU A 214 -6.26 20.12 25.76
CA LEU A 214 -5.35 18.97 25.74
C LEU A 214 -5.91 17.93 24.78
N THR A 215 -5.16 17.69 23.71
CA THR A 215 -5.63 16.88 22.59
C THR A 215 -4.60 15.83 22.25
N PHE A 216 -5.07 14.62 21.98
CA PHE A 216 -4.24 13.54 21.48
C PHE A 216 -4.72 13.15 20.10
N PHE A 217 -3.76 13.02 19.20
CA PHE A 217 -4.00 12.66 17.83
C PHE A 217 -3.12 11.48 17.47
N SER A 218 -3.78 10.40 17.08
CA SER A 218 -3.13 9.18 16.62
C SER A 218 -3.65 8.87 15.21
N PRO A 219 -2.84 9.09 14.17
CA PRO A 219 -3.27 8.95 12.78
C PRO A 219 -3.77 7.55 12.41
N TRP A 220 -3.11 6.51 12.93
CA TRP A 220 -3.51 5.12 12.71
C TRP A 220 -4.87 4.83 13.36
N ARG A 221 -5.13 5.41 14.56
CA ARG A 221 -6.40 5.28 15.25
C ARG A 221 -7.52 5.95 14.46
N GLN A 222 -7.29 7.17 13.98
CA GLN A 222 -8.26 7.84 13.10
C GLN A 222 -8.58 6.99 11.86
N ALA A 223 -7.55 6.40 11.23
CA ALA A 223 -7.73 5.55 10.06
C ALA A 223 -8.57 4.31 10.37
N ILE A 224 -8.25 3.58 11.44
CA ILE A 224 -8.98 2.36 11.81
C ILE A 224 -10.34 2.65 12.44
N GLU A 225 -10.60 3.81 13.02
CA GLU A 225 -11.89 4.19 13.63
C GLU A 225 -12.88 4.79 12.62
N THR A 226 -12.39 5.28 11.48
CA THR A 226 -13.24 5.75 10.39
C THR A 226 -13.91 4.56 9.68
N GLN A 227 -15.25 4.58 9.57
CA GLN A 227 -15.97 3.54 8.84
C GLN A 227 -15.65 3.58 7.34
N PRO A 228 -15.17 2.49 6.74
CA PRO A 228 -14.97 2.39 5.31
C PRO A 228 -16.30 2.39 4.55
N SER A 229 -16.30 2.87 3.31
CA SER A 229 -17.44 2.74 2.41
C SER A 229 -17.62 1.30 1.94
N GLN A 230 -18.86 0.84 1.85
CA GLN A 230 -19.15 -0.46 1.24
C GLN A 230 -18.75 -0.46 -0.24
N PRO A 231 -18.04 -1.49 -0.75
CA PRO A 231 -17.72 -1.58 -2.17
C PRO A 231 -18.96 -1.71 -3.06
N THR A 232 -18.86 -1.23 -4.30
CA THR A 232 -19.85 -1.44 -5.38
C THR A 232 -19.23 -2.29 -6.48
N TYR A 233 -19.99 -3.13 -7.17
CA TYR A 233 -19.48 -4.04 -8.21
C TYR A 233 -20.03 -3.71 -9.59
N GLY A 234 -19.36 -4.19 -10.63
CA GLY A 234 -19.82 -3.99 -12.00
C GLY A 234 -21.19 -4.62 -12.26
N THR A 235 -21.94 -4.04 -13.20
CA THR A 235 -23.31 -4.47 -13.53
C THR A 235 -23.32 -5.81 -14.28
N CYS A 236 -24.31 -6.65 -13.95
CA CYS A 236 -24.50 -7.92 -14.64
C CYS A 236 -24.93 -7.69 -16.11
N PRO A 237 -24.40 -8.48 -17.08
CA PRO A 237 -24.98 -8.53 -18.42
C PRO A 237 -26.30 -9.31 -18.39
N ASP A 238 -27.43 -8.63 -18.59
CA ASP A 238 -28.73 -9.28 -18.74
C ASP A 238 -28.84 -9.99 -20.09
N ARG A 239 -29.34 -11.22 -20.09
CA ARG A 239 -29.52 -12.06 -21.27
C ARG A 239 -30.63 -11.52 -22.15
N GLU A 240 -30.25 -11.08 -23.34
CA GLU A 240 -31.20 -10.58 -24.34
C GLU A 240 -32.03 -11.73 -24.95
N PRO A 241 -33.28 -11.44 -25.41
CA PRO A 241 -34.10 -12.42 -26.11
C PRO A 241 -33.38 -13.05 -27.31
N GLY A 242 -33.44 -14.37 -27.43
CA GLY A 242 -32.82 -15.10 -28.54
C GLY A 242 -31.31 -15.32 -28.41
N LYS A 243 -30.66 -14.79 -27.36
CA LYS A 243 -29.26 -15.08 -27.06
C LYS A 243 -29.14 -16.35 -26.21
N ASP A 244 -28.13 -17.15 -26.48
CA ASP A 244 -27.81 -18.35 -25.69
C ASP A 244 -26.34 -18.48 -25.29
N SER A 245 -25.49 -17.61 -25.86
CA SER A 245 -24.05 -17.62 -25.62
C SER A 245 -23.56 -16.21 -25.30
N LEU A 246 -22.61 -16.10 -24.37
CA LEU A 246 -22.10 -14.83 -23.85
C LEU A 246 -20.58 -14.74 -24.00
N ILE A 247 -20.09 -13.58 -24.40
CA ILE A 247 -18.67 -13.21 -24.38
C ILE A 247 -18.51 -12.01 -23.44
N VAL A 248 -17.60 -12.10 -22.48
CA VAL A 248 -17.26 -11.01 -21.57
C VAL A 248 -15.80 -10.66 -21.73
N VAL A 249 -15.50 -9.38 -21.99
CA VAL A 249 -14.14 -8.86 -22.07
C VAL A 249 -13.88 -7.95 -20.88
N THR A 250 -12.78 -8.15 -20.16
CA THR A 250 -12.39 -7.33 -19.01
C THR A 250 -10.92 -6.94 -19.02
N HIS A 251 -10.64 -5.78 -18.44
CA HIS A 251 -9.28 -5.27 -18.26
C HIS A 251 -8.66 -5.71 -16.92
N GLY A 252 -7.37 -5.41 -16.76
CA GLY A 252 -6.64 -5.60 -15.50
C GLY A 252 -6.15 -4.28 -14.90
N TRP A 253 -4.90 -4.27 -14.43
CA TRP A 253 -4.31 -3.17 -13.65
C TRP A 253 -4.31 -1.83 -14.40
N ASN A 254 -4.94 -0.84 -13.77
CA ASN A 254 -4.84 0.56 -14.17
C ASN A 254 -3.88 1.26 -13.20
N ARG A 255 -2.65 1.53 -13.62
CA ARG A 255 -1.60 1.95 -12.67
C ARG A 255 -1.90 3.33 -12.06
N ARG A 256 -1.90 3.41 -10.73
CA ARG A 256 -1.91 4.67 -9.99
C ARG A 256 -0.48 5.07 -9.58
N GLY A 257 -0.02 6.22 -10.03
CA GLY A 257 1.25 6.82 -9.64
C GLY A 257 1.28 7.31 -8.18
N LEU A 258 2.48 7.55 -7.66
CA LEU A 258 2.68 8.06 -6.29
C LEU A 258 2.09 9.47 -6.10
N LEU A 259 2.15 10.30 -7.13
CA LEU A 259 1.66 11.69 -7.11
C LEU A 259 0.32 11.87 -7.82
N ASP A 260 -0.30 10.77 -8.28
CA ASP A 260 -1.53 10.83 -9.04
C ASP A 260 -2.72 11.17 -8.13
N THR A 261 -3.21 12.39 -8.32
CA THR A 261 -4.40 12.95 -7.67
C THR A 261 -5.62 13.00 -8.60
N SER A 262 -5.42 12.75 -9.90
CA SER A 262 -6.49 12.73 -10.91
C SER A 262 -7.29 11.42 -10.82
N PRO A 263 -8.59 11.41 -11.19
CA PRO A 263 -9.37 10.18 -11.24
C PRO A 263 -8.79 9.19 -12.25
N PRO A 264 -9.10 7.89 -12.12
CA PRO A 264 -8.61 6.86 -13.03
C PRO A 264 -9.05 7.11 -14.47
N THR A 265 -8.18 6.79 -15.43
CA THR A 265 -8.49 6.86 -16.86
C THR A 265 -9.32 5.66 -17.31
N ASP A 266 -10.17 5.86 -18.31
CA ASP A 266 -10.90 4.78 -18.98
C ASP A 266 -9.95 3.83 -19.74
N VAL A 267 -10.45 2.65 -20.10
CA VAL A 267 -9.78 1.57 -20.84
C VAL A 267 -10.48 1.31 -22.18
N PRO A 268 -10.27 2.18 -23.19
CA PRO A 268 -11.04 2.15 -24.45
C PRO A 268 -10.81 0.88 -25.29
N TRP A 269 -9.70 0.17 -25.08
CA TRP A 269 -9.42 -1.07 -25.81
C TRP A 269 -10.47 -2.15 -25.54
N VAL A 270 -11.07 -2.19 -24.34
CA VAL A 270 -12.11 -3.17 -23.99
C VAL A 270 -13.33 -2.99 -24.90
N ASP A 271 -13.77 -1.75 -25.09
CA ASP A 271 -14.90 -1.46 -25.98
C ASP A 271 -14.55 -1.69 -27.43
N SER A 272 -13.31 -1.37 -27.82
CA SER A 272 -12.81 -1.60 -29.18
C SER A 272 -12.85 -3.09 -29.53
N MET A 273 -12.30 -3.94 -28.66
CA MET A 273 -12.33 -5.41 -28.83
C MET A 273 -13.76 -5.95 -28.84
N VAL A 274 -14.64 -5.48 -27.94
CA VAL A 274 -16.05 -5.88 -27.93
C VAL A 274 -16.75 -5.52 -29.25
N ASN A 275 -16.47 -4.33 -29.81
CA ASN A 275 -17.03 -3.90 -31.09
C ASN A 275 -16.48 -4.72 -32.26
N GLU A 276 -15.19 -5.06 -32.25
CA GLU A 276 -14.56 -5.94 -33.24
C GLU A 276 -15.20 -7.34 -33.23
N ILE A 277 -15.41 -7.92 -32.03
CA ILE A 277 -16.07 -9.22 -31.88
C ILE A 277 -17.51 -9.13 -32.41
N LYS A 278 -18.28 -8.10 -32.02
CA LYS A 278 -19.65 -7.90 -32.53
C LYS A 278 -19.70 -7.80 -34.06
N GLY A 279 -18.75 -7.09 -34.66
CA GLY A 279 -18.61 -7.00 -36.12
C GLY A 279 -18.33 -8.36 -36.76
N ASN A 280 -17.39 -9.13 -36.21
CA ASN A 280 -17.05 -10.48 -36.68
C ASN A 280 -18.25 -11.43 -36.62
N LEU A 281 -18.99 -11.44 -35.50
CA LEU A 281 -20.18 -12.26 -35.32
C LEU A 281 -21.29 -11.90 -36.32
N THR A 282 -21.52 -10.60 -36.53
CA THR A 282 -22.52 -10.11 -37.49
C THR A 282 -22.18 -10.55 -38.92
N ASN A 283 -20.92 -10.45 -39.33
CA ASN A 283 -20.46 -10.89 -40.65
C ASN A 283 -20.59 -12.40 -40.89
N ARG A 284 -20.80 -13.18 -39.83
CA ARG A 284 -20.91 -14.65 -39.87
C ARG A 284 -22.31 -15.14 -39.48
N ASP A 285 -23.27 -14.23 -39.40
CA ASP A 285 -24.67 -14.51 -39.04
C ASP A 285 -24.84 -15.21 -37.67
N LEU A 286 -23.89 -15.00 -36.74
CA LEU A 286 -23.89 -15.59 -35.40
C LEU A 286 -24.70 -14.75 -34.40
N ASN A 287 -26.01 -14.64 -34.67
CA ASN A 287 -26.91 -13.77 -33.92
C ASN A 287 -27.27 -14.26 -32.51
N ASN A 288 -26.94 -15.51 -32.15
CA ASN A 288 -27.22 -16.10 -30.84
C ASN A 288 -26.23 -15.67 -29.74
N TRP A 289 -25.14 -14.99 -30.11
CA TRP A 289 -24.12 -14.51 -29.18
C TRP A 289 -24.39 -13.08 -28.69
N GLN A 290 -24.10 -12.84 -27.41
CA GLN A 290 -24.08 -11.54 -26.76
C GLN A 290 -22.64 -11.21 -26.34
N VAL A 291 -22.21 -9.95 -26.48
CA VAL A 291 -20.84 -9.52 -26.17
C VAL A 291 -20.89 -8.30 -25.25
N TYR A 292 -20.15 -8.34 -24.15
CA TYR A 292 -20.23 -7.36 -23.07
C TYR A 292 -18.85 -6.86 -22.62
N SER A 293 -18.72 -5.53 -22.47
CA SER A 293 -17.57 -4.87 -21.85
C SER A 293 -17.76 -4.86 -20.33
N TYR A 294 -16.91 -5.55 -19.57
CA TYR A 294 -16.92 -5.50 -18.11
C TYR A 294 -15.78 -4.62 -17.60
N LYS A 295 -16.09 -3.38 -17.20
CA LYS A 295 -15.09 -2.39 -16.73
C LYS A 295 -15.25 -2.14 -15.22
N TRP A 296 -14.15 -2.21 -14.49
CA TRP A 296 -14.03 -2.08 -13.04
C TRP A 296 -12.93 -1.07 -12.67
N ILE A 297 -13.03 0.11 -13.29
CA ILE A 297 -11.98 1.13 -13.41
C ILE A 297 -11.44 1.59 -12.06
N GLU A 298 -12.31 1.95 -11.12
CA GLU A 298 -11.91 2.50 -9.82
C GLU A 298 -11.13 1.48 -8.98
N LYS A 299 -11.57 0.21 -8.98
CA LYS A 299 -10.93 -0.86 -8.21
C LYS A 299 -9.68 -1.42 -8.87
N ALA A 300 -9.55 -1.28 -10.19
CA ALA A 300 -8.31 -1.56 -10.90
C ALA A 300 -7.26 -0.47 -10.73
N TRP A 301 -7.64 0.71 -10.22
CA TRP A 301 -6.75 1.86 -10.08
C TRP A 301 -6.03 1.91 -8.74
N THR A 302 -5.03 1.06 -8.61
CA THR A 302 -4.22 0.96 -7.40
C THR A 302 -2.73 1.08 -7.68
N ARG A 303 -1.93 1.25 -6.62
CA ARG A 303 -0.47 1.29 -6.71
C ARG A 303 0.16 -0.11 -6.80
N ASN A 304 -0.56 -1.15 -6.37
CA ASN A 304 -0.01 -2.49 -6.22
C ASN A 304 -0.85 -3.50 -7.03
N PRO A 305 -0.26 -4.23 -7.99
CA PRO A 305 -1.00 -5.18 -8.82
C PRO A 305 -1.61 -6.35 -8.03
N GLU A 306 -1.04 -6.74 -6.89
CA GLU A 306 -1.63 -7.76 -6.01
C GLU A 306 -2.96 -7.29 -5.41
N ASN A 307 -3.04 -6.02 -4.99
CA ASN A 307 -4.29 -5.45 -4.49
C ASN A 307 -5.35 -5.42 -5.61
N VAL A 308 -4.93 -5.15 -6.85
CA VAL A 308 -5.81 -5.25 -8.02
C VAL A 308 -6.30 -6.67 -8.24
N LEU A 309 -5.43 -7.68 -8.14
CA LEU A 309 -5.82 -9.07 -8.29
C LEU A 309 -6.86 -9.50 -7.25
N ASN A 310 -6.70 -9.09 -5.99
CA ASN A 310 -7.70 -9.35 -4.95
C ASN A 310 -9.03 -8.64 -5.21
N ASN A 311 -9.00 -7.41 -5.73
CA ASN A 311 -10.20 -6.71 -6.17
C ASN A 311 -10.87 -7.43 -7.35
N ALA A 312 -10.09 -7.92 -8.31
CA ALA A 312 -10.58 -8.68 -9.46
C ALA A 312 -11.32 -9.95 -9.04
N LYS A 313 -10.73 -10.74 -8.12
CA LYS A 313 -11.38 -11.93 -7.55
C LYS A 313 -12.74 -11.56 -6.92
N GLN A 314 -12.81 -10.45 -6.19
CA GLN A 314 -14.07 -9.96 -5.62
C GLN A 314 -15.08 -9.51 -6.68
N GLU A 315 -14.66 -8.86 -7.77
CA GLU A 315 -15.54 -8.55 -8.91
C GLU A 315 -16.06 -9.80 -9.62
N GLY A 316 -15.24 -10.86 -9.69
CA GLY A 316 -15.61 -12.11 -10.34
C GLY A 316 -16.77 -12.83 -9.64
N THR A 317 -16.91 -12.68 -8.33
CA THR A 317 -17.95 -13.36 -7.54
C THR A 317 -19.38 -12.98 -7.93
N PRO A 318 -19.80 -11.70 -7.83
CA PRO A 318 -21.14 -11.28 -8.23
C PRO A 318 -21.38 -11.50 -9.73
N LEU A 319 -20.36 -11.30 -10.59
CA LEU A 319 -20.48 -11.58 -12.03
C LEU A 319 -20.77 -13.06 -12.31
N GLY A 320 -20.00 -13.96 -11.71
CA GLY A 320 -20.20 -15.41 -11.86
C GLY A 320 -21.58 -15.85 -11.37
N ASN A 321 -22.02 -15.35 -10.21
CA ASN A 321 -23.35 -15.66 -9.67
C ASN A 321 -24.47 -15.23 -10.63
N CYS A 322 -24.36 -14.03 -11.19
CA CYS A 322 -25.38 -13.49 -12.06
C CYS A 322 -25.41 -14.18 -13.43
N ILE A 323 -24.25 -14.53 -14.01
CA ILE A 323 -24.17 -15.30 -15.26
C ILE A 323 -24.72 -16.71 -15.04
N ALA A 324 -24.39 -17.36 -13.92
CA ALA A 324 -24.87 -18.70 -13.59
C ALA A 324 -26.40 -18.76 -13.49
N ALA A 325 -27.02 -17.75 -12.86
CA ALA A 325 -28.47 -17.64 -12.72
C ALA A 325 -29.21 -17.60 -14.08
N GLN A 326 -28.56 -17.08 -15.11
CA GLN A 326 -29.14 -16.89 -16.45
C GLN A 326 -28.98 -18.10 -17.39
N ARG A 327 -28.26 -19.15 -16.95
CA ARG A 327 -28.20 -20.47 -17.60
C ARG A 327 -27.82 -20.40 -19.09
N TRP A 328 -26.73 -19.69 -19.39
CA TRP A 328 -26.15 -19.63 -20.73
C TRP A 328 -25.72 -21.02 -21.20
N ALA A 329 -25.80 -21.29 -22.51
CA ALA A 329 -25.30 -22.53 -23.10
C ALA A 329 -23.77 -22.53 -23.18
N HIS A 330 -23.19 -21.38 -23.51
CA HIS A 330 -21.76 -21.17 -23.61
C HIS A 330 -21.37 -19.79 -23.08
N VAL A 331 -20.28 -19.72 -22.33
CA VAL A 331 -19.71 -18.46 -21.84
C VAL A 331 -18.23 -18.44 -22.17
N HIS A 332 -17.80 -17.41 -22.88
CA HIS A 332 -16.40 -17.13 -23.15
C HIS A 332 -15.96 -15.89 -22.36
N LEU A 333 -15.00 -16.07 -21.46
CA LEU A 333 -14.44 -15.00 -20.63
C LEU A 333 -13.03 -14.65 -21.11
N ILE A 334 -12.81 -13.39 -21.47
CA ILE A 334 -11.54 -12.86 -21.98
C ILE A 334 -11.02 -11.84 -20.97
N GLY A 335 -9.84 -12.07 -20.42
CA GLY A 335 -9.28 -11.24 -19.34
C GLY A 335 -7.83 -10.87 -19.61
N HIS A 336 -7.50 -9.60 -19.41
CA HIS A 336 -6.12 -9.11 -19.48
C HIS A 336 -5.51 -8.90 -18.09
N SER A 337 -4.22 -9.23 -17.91
CA SER A 337 -3.46 -8.91 -16.70
C SER A 337 -4.16 -9.38 -15.42
N ALA A 338 -4.32 -8.56 -14.39
CA ALA A 338 -5.02 -8.93 -13.17
C ALA A 338 -6.53 -9.21 -13.37
N GLY A 339 -7.11 -8.83 -14.50
CA GLY A 339 -8.48 -9.17 -14.89
C GLY A 339 -8.69 -10.67 -15.09
N VAL A 340 -7.61 -11.44 -15.26
CA VAL A 340 -7.69 -12.91 -15.30
C VAL A 340 -8.20 -13.51 -13.99
N GLY A 341 -7.91 -12.87 -12.84
CA GLY A 341 -8.45 -13.30 -11.55
C GLY A 341 -9.97 -13.14 -11.46
N LEU A 342 -10.51 -12.08 -12.08
CA LEU A 342 -11.94 -11.84 -12.18
C LEU A 342 -12.62 -12.94 -13.00
N ILE A 343 -12.11 -13.22 -14.20
CA ILE A 343 -12.73 -14.25 -15.04
C ILE A 343 -12.54 -15.64 -14.47
N GLN A 344 -11.43 -15.93 -13.80
CA GLN A 344 -11.23 -17.22 -13.15
C GLN A 344 -12.27 -17.41 -12.05
N THR A 345 -12.43 -16.45 -11.14
CA THR A 345 -13.42 -16.53 -10.06
C THR A 345 -14.84 -16.63 -10.61
N ALA A 346 -15.18 -15.87 -11.66
CA ALA A 346 -16.48 -15.99 -12.31
C ALA A 346 -16.69 -17.39 -12.92
N SER A 347 -15.66 -17.96 -13.56
CA SER A 347 -15.70 -19.28 -14.19
C SER A 347 -15.96 -20.40 -13.17
N GLU A 348 -15.31 -20.35 -12.01
CA GLU A 348 -15.47 -21.34 -10.94
C GLU A 348 -16.89 -21.32 -10.38
N ILE A 349 -17.47 -20.12 -10.20
CA ILE A 349 -18.84 -19.95 -9.72
C ILE A 349 -19.86 -20.41 -10.77
N ILE A 350 -19.66 -20.07 -12.05
CA ILE A 350 -20.51 -20.56 -13.13
C ILE A 350 -20.46 -22.08 -13.19
N LYS A 351 -19.28 -22.68 -13.05
CA LYS A 351 -19.12 -24.14 -13.07
C LYS A 351 -19.88 -24.81 -11.93
N SER A 352 -19.81 -24.22 -10.73
CA SER A 352 -20.51 -24.72 -9.54
C SER A 352 -22.03 -24.59 -9.66
N ASN A 353 -22.52 -23.44 -10.13
CA ASN A 353 -23.95 -23.08 -10.04
C ASN A 353 -24.74 -23.32 -11.34
N SER A 354 -24.06 -23.49 -12.47
CA SER A 354 -24.65 -23.80 -13.78
C SER A 354 -23.78 -24.82 -14.53
N PRO A 355 -23.68 -26.07 -14.05
CA PRO A 355 -22.70 -27.06 -14.52
C PRO A 355 -22.86 -27.50 -15.98
N SER A 356 -24.03 -27.25 -16.59
CA SER A 356 -24.31 -27.49 -18.01
C SER A 356 -23.77 -26.39 -18.93
N THR A 357 -23.36 -25.24 -18.39
CA THR A 357 -22.76 -24.14 -19.16
C THR A 357 -21.37 -24.58 -19.62
N THR A 358 -21.11 -24.49 -20.92
CA THR A 358 -19.74 -24.66 -21.42
C THR A 358 -18.95 -23.39 -21.15
N ILE A 359 -17.83 -23.51 -20.46
CA ILE A 359 -16.97 -22.39 -20.07
C ILE A 359 -15.72 -22.39 -20.94
N HIS A 360 -15.40 -21.26 -21.53
CA HIS A 360 -14.19 -20.99 -22.28
C HIS A 360 -13.49 -19.77 -21.66
N CYS A 361 -12.18 -19.85 -21.43
CA CYS A 361 -11.40 -18.72 -20.93
C CYS A 361 -10.22 -18.42 -21.87
N THR A 362 -10.04 -17.15 -22.23
CA THR A 362 -8.83 -16.64 -22.88
C THR A 362 -8.11 -15.70 -21.91
N PHE A 363 -6.84 -15.99 -21.69
CA PHE A 363 -5.95 -15.21 -20.83
C PHE A 363 -4.98 -14.39 -21.68
N LEU A 364 -5.02 -13.07 -21.54
CA LEU A 364 -4.13 -12.14 -22.23
C LEU A 364 -3.13 -11.60 -21.20
N ASP A 365 -1.88 -12.04 -21.28
CA ASP A 365 -0.79 -11.63 -20.39
C ASP A 365 -1.15 -11.73 -18.90
N ALA A 366 -1.53 -12.93 -18.48
CA ALA A 366 -2.18 -13.19 -17.20
C ALA A 366 -1.31 -12.82 -16.00
N PHE A 367 -1.74 -11.89 -15.15
CA PHE A 367 -1.05 -11.65 -13.87
C PHE A 367 -1.38 -12.76 -12.87
N VAL A 368 -0.43 -13.64 -12.57
CA VAL A 368 -0.59 -14.87 -11.76
C VAL A 368 -0.60 -14.65 -10.25
N GLY A 369 -0.44 -13.41 -9.80
CA GLY A 369 -0.26 -13.09 -8.40
C GLY A 369 1.19 -13.27 -7.95
N THR A 370 1.54 -12.54 -6.91
CA THR A 370 2.90 -12.52 -6.34
C THR A 370 3.29 -13.85 -5.70
N ASP A 371 2.31 -14.66 -5.29
CA ASP A 371 2.48 -16.02 -4.77
C ASP A 371 2.44 -17.12 -5.86
N TYR A 372 2.32 -16.75 -7.14
CA TYR A 372 2.18 -17.64 -8.29
C TYR A 372 0.96 -18.57 -8.26
N ALA A 373 -0.02 -18.33 -7.38
CA ALA A 373 -1.20 -19.20 -7.29
C ALA A 373 -1.96 -19.29 -8.62
N GLY A 374 -1.94 -18.23 -9.42
CA GLY A 374 -2.57 -18.18 -10.74
C GLY A 374 -2.06 -19.22 -11.73
N VAL A 375 -0.77 -19.60 -11.68
CA VAL A 375 -0.17 -20.59 -12.60
C VAL A 375 -0.93 -21.91 -12.57
N THR A 376 -1.23 -22.38 -11.35
CA THR A 376 -1.90 -23.67 -11.12
C THR A 376 -3.43 -23.57 -11.09
N ASN A 377 -3.99 -22.34 -11.08
CA ASN A 377 -5.43 -22.14 -10.92
C ASN A 377 -6.13 -21.69 -12.21
N TYR A 378 -5.51 -20.82 -13.00
CA TYR A 378 -6.17 -20.21 -14.15
C TYR A 378 -6.48 -21.23 -15.25
N GLY A 379 -7.75 -21.29 -15.66
CA GLY A 379 -8.30 -22.25 -16.62
C GLY A 379 -8.88 -23.50 -15.97
N LYS A 380 -8.65 -23.71 -14.67
CA LYS A 380 -9.14 -24.89 -13.95
C LYS A 380 -10.67 -24.94 -13.99
N GLY A 381 -11.20 -26.06 -14.49
CA GLY A 381 -12.65 -26.31 -14.57
C GLY A 381 -13.34 -25.75 -15.81
N ALA A 382 -12.63 -24.98 -16.65
CA ALA A 382 -13.10 -24.60 -17.98
C ALA A 382 -13.14 -25.82 -18.91
N ALA A 383 -13.97 -25.77 -19.96
CA ALA A 383 -14.00 -26.81 -20.99
C ALA A 383 -12.77 -26.77 -21.89
N TRP A 384 -12.24 -25.57 -22.13
CA TRP A 384 -10.95 -25.32 -22.77
C TRP A 384 -10.50 -23.90 -22.41
N SER A 385 -9.20 -23.64 -22.45
CA SER A 385 -8.65 -22.31 -22.25
C SER A 385 -7.36 -22.12 -23.04
N ASP A 386 -7.11 -20.90 -23.48
CA ASP A 386 -5.87 -20.47 -24.11
C ASP A 386 -5.25 -19.28 -23.37
N SER A 387 -3.93 -19.17 -23.47
CA SER A 387 -3.13 -18.13 -22.84
C SER A 387 -2.15 -17.56 -23.86
N TYR A 388 -2.26 -16.27 -24.14
CA TYR A 388 -1.33 -15.52 -24.97
C TYR A 388 -0.59 -14.57 -24.06
N PHE A 389 0.70 -14.82 -23.88
CA PHE A 389 1.55 -14.00 -23.03
C PHE A 389 2.73 -13.47 -23.82
N THR A 390 3.40 -12.52 -23.23
CA THR A 390 4.61 -11.96 -23.78
C THR A 390 5.65 -11.68 -22.72
N LYS A 391 6.91 -11.54 -23.14
CA LYS A 391 8.00 -10.99 -22.37
C LYS A 391 7.97 -9.46 -22.47
N ASP A 392 7.81 -8.80 -21.34
CA ASP A 392 7.75 -7.36 -21.20
C ASP A 392 8.75 -6.88 -20.12
N LEU A 393 8.74 -5.59 -19.79
CA LEU A 393 9.59 -4.99 -18.77
C LEU A 393 8.80 -4.21 -17.72
N LEU A 394 7.47 -4.14 -17.88
CA LEU A 394 6.54 -3.34 -17.12
C LEU A 394 5.94 -4.12 -15.94
N THR A 395 5.68 -5.42 -16.09
CA THR A 395 4.90 -6.23 -15.11
C THR A 395 5.70 -7.34 -14.42
N GLY A 396 7.03 -7.22 -14.42
CA GLY A 396 7.93 -8.08 -13.66
C GLY A 396 9.06 -8.67 -14.49
N GLY A 397 8.94 -8.67 -15.82
CA GLY A 397 10.00 -9.12 -16.72
C GLY A 397 10.38 -10.59 -16.53
N GLU A 398 11.55 -10.95 -17.08
CA GLU A 398 12.23 -12.22 -16.76
C GLU A 398 12.69 -12.32 -15.29
N THR A 399 12.47 -11.27 -14.50
CA THR A 399 12.85 -11.23 -13.08
C THR A 399 11.77 -11.84 -12.20
N TRP A 400 10.51 -11.55 -12.50
CA TRP A 400 9.33 -12.22 -11.99
C TRP A 400 8.33 -12.31 -13.13
N PRO A 401 8.19 -13.46 -13.80
CA PRO A 401 7.26 -13.64 -14.90
C PRO A 401 5.84 -13.73 -14.36
N PHE A 402 5.40 -12.73 -13.59
CA PHE A 402 4.05 -12.69 -13.06
C PHE A 402 3.04 -12.61 -14.20
N THR A 403 3.45 -12.16 -15.39
CA THR A 403 2.62 -12.08 -16.61
C THR A 403 3.13 -12.96 -17.76
N GLU A 404 4.38 -13.44 -17.71
CA GLU A 404 5.14 -13.92 -18.87
C GLU A 404 5.32 -15.47 -18.91
N GLY A 405 4.47 -16.21 -18.19
CA GLY A 405 4.66 -17.63 -17.93
C GLY A 405 3.51 -18.54 -18.40
N PRO A 406 3.79 -19.84 -18.63
CA PRO A 406 2.74 -20.80 -18.93
C PRO A 406 1.80 -21.00 -17.74
N LEU A 407 0.54 -21.31 -18.05
CA LEU A 407 -0.51 -21.70 -17.09
C LEU A 407 -0.82 -23.20 -17.25
N ASP A 408 -1.02 -23.90 -16.14
CA ASP A 408 -1.17 -25.37 -16.12
C ASP A 408 -2.47 -25.86 -16.76
N HIS A 409 -3.47 -24.98 -16.88
CA HIS A 409 -4.80 -25.32 -17.40
C HIS A 409 -5.21 -24.50 -18.62
N ALA A 410 -4.23 -23.97 -19.37
CA ALA A 410 -4.45 -23.31 -20.65
C ALA A 410 -3.48 -23.83 -21.72
N TYR A 411 -3.82 -23.65 -22.99
CA TYR A 411 -2.87 -23.78 -24.08
C TYR A 411 -2.05 -22.49 -24.21
N ASN A 412 -0.76 -22.57 -23.91
CA ASN A 412 0.14 -21.43 -23.76
C ASN A 412 0.86 -21.11 -25.08
N VAL A 413 0.77 -19.84 -25.49
CA VAL A 413 1.35 -19.31 -26.72
C VAL A 413 2.16 -18.07 -26.40
N ASP A 414 3.44 -18.08 -26.78
CA ASP A 414 4.35 -16.93 -26.67
C ASP A 414 4.19 -16.08 -27.94
N VAL A 415 3.65 -14.87 -27.78
CA VAL A 415 3.40 -13.93 -28.89
C VAL A 415 4.42 -12.79 -28.96
N THR A 416 5.48 -12.82 -28.16
CA THR A 416 6.48 -11.75 -28.05
C THR A 416 7.07 -11.36 -29.40
N TYR A 417 7.40 -12.34 -30.23
CA TYR A 417 8.17 -12.11 -31.45
C TYR A 417 7.32 -11.56 -32.60
N LEU A 418 5.99 -11.55 -32.45
CA LEU A 418 5.07 -10.99 -33.44
C LEU A 418 4.92 -9.47 -33.36
N ASP A 419 5.25 -8.83 -32.23
CA ASP A 419 5.05 -7.38 -32.08
C ASP A 419 5.86 -6.61 -33.14
N PRO A 420 5.24 -5.83 -34.03
CA PRO A 420 5.95 -5.02 -35.02
C PRO A 420 6.80 -3.91 -34.38
N ASN A 421 6.48 -3.51 -33.15
CA ASN A 421 7.14 -2.43 -32.41
C ASN A 421 8.11 -2.95 -31.33
N LYS A 422 8.41 -4.26 -31.30
CA LYS A 422 9.26 -4.89 -30.28
C LYS A 422 10.63 -4.21 -30.14
N PRO A 423 10.96 -3.60 -28.99
CA PRO A 423 12.34 -3.20 -28.71
C PRO A 423 13.24 -4.42 -28.51
N LYS A 424 14.51 -4.25 -28.88
CA LYS A 424 15.59 -5.14 -28.44
C LYS A 424 16.36 -4.45 -27.33
N VAL A 425 16.53 -5.13 -26.21
CA VAL A 425 17.27 -4.65 -25.05
C VAL A 425 18.51 -5.52 -24.86
N ASP A 426 19.61 -4.87 -24.46
CA ASP A 426 20.86 -5.56 -24.21
C ASP A 426 20.80 -6.29 -22.86
N GLY A 427 21.05 -7.60 -22.87
CA GLY A 427 21.18 -8.43 -21.68
C GLY A 427 22.64 -8.61 -21.29
N PHE A 428 22.97 -8.45 -20.01
CA PHE A 428 24.31 -8.65 -19.47
C PHE A 428 24.27 -9.62 -18.29
N ILE A 429 25.24 -10.54 -18.23
CA ILE A 429 25.35 -11.52 -17.14
C ILE A 429 26.59 -11.25 -16.32
N SER A 430 26.51 -11.50 -15.02
CA SER A 430 27.64 -11.55 -14.09
C SER A 430 28.84 -12.32 -14.64
N THR A 431 30.04 -11.73 -14.56
CA THR A 431 31.30 -12.42 -14.87
C THR A 431 32.32 -12.26 -13.74
N SER A 432 33.24 -13.21 -13.66
CA SER A 432 34.38 -13.15 -12.74
C SER A 432 35.51 -12.24 -13.22
N SER A 433 35.58 -11.94 -14.53
CA SER A 433 36.76 -11.34 -15.19
C SER A 433 36.55 -9.97 -15.82
N GLY A 434 35.32 -9.48 -16.04
CA GLY A 434 35.11 -8.23 -16.78
C GLY A 434 33.66 -7.85 -17.13
N VAL A 435 33.47 -7.20 -18.27
CA VAL A 435 32.16 -6.86 -18.87
C VAL A 435 31.78 -7.99 -19.83
N SER A 436 30.55 -8.51 -19.75
CA SER A 436 30.03 -9.50 -20.73
C SER A 436 29.69 -8.81 -22.06
N GLU A 437 29.85 -9.54 -23.17
CA GLU A 437 29.23 -9.15 -24.44
C GLU A 437 27.70 -9.14 -24.28
N PRO A 438 27.00 -8.09 -24.73
CA PRO A 438 25.56 -8.04 -24.66
C PRO A 438 24.94 -9.07 -25.59
N CYS A 439 24.00 -9.84 -25.07
CA CYS A 439 23.09 -10.64 -25.87
C CYS A 439 21.80 -9.82 -26.10
N ARG A 440 21.11 -10.03 -27.22
CA ARG A 440 19.89 -9.28 -27.52
C ARG A 440 18.65 -10.03 -27.06
N VAL A 441 17.83 -9.35 -26.28
CA VAL A 441 16.55 -9.85 -25.78
C VAL A 441 15.44 -9.04 -26.41
N THR A 442 14.49 -9.70 -27.05
CA THR A 442 13.25 -9.10 -27.51
C THR A 442 12.32 -8.94 -26.31
N LYS A 443 11.90 -7.71 -26.11
CA LYS A 443 10.84 -7.35 -25.17
C LYS A 443 9.77 -6.61 -25.94
N THR A 444 8.54 -6.65 -25.43
CA THR A 444 7.45 -5.82 -25.94
C THR A 444 6.70 -5.23 -24.75
N SER A 445 5.45 -4.85 -24.94
CA SER A 445 4.59 -4.28 -23.94
C SER A 445 3.66 -5.35 -23.37
N HIS A 446 3.34 -5.18 -22.10
CA HIS A 446 2.26 -5.91 -21.42
C HIS A 446 0.88 -5.79 -22.11
N GLY A 447 0.72 -4.79 -22.99
CA GLY A 447 -0.49 -4.60 -23.79
C GLY A 447 -0.50 -5.39 -25.11
N TRP A 448 0.64 -5.92 -25.57
CA TRP A 448 0.73 -6.54 -26.89
C TRP A 448 -0.22 -7.73 -27.11
N PRO A 449 -0.45 -8.63 -26.14
CA PRO A 449 -1.43 -9.70 -26.32
C PRO A 449 -2.86 -9.22 -26.59
N ILE A 450 -3.22 -8.00 -26.15
CA ILE A 450 -4.50 -7.36 -26.50
C ILE A 450 -4.54 -7.06 -28.00
N ASP A 451 -3.51 -6.37 -28.52
CA ASP A 451 -3.42 -6.00 -29.93
C ASP A 451 -3.31 -7.24 -30.83
N PHE A 452 -2.50 -8.22 -30.44
CA PHE A 452 -2.42 -9.52 -31.10
C PHE A 452 -3.80 -10.16 -31.23
N TYR A 453 -4.56 -10.25 -30.12
CA TYR A 453 -5.87 -10.88 -30.13
C TYR A 453 -6.87 -10.08 -30.97
N SER A 454 -6.90 -8.76 -30.86
CA SER A 454 -7.72 -7.86 -31.71
C SER A 454 -7.42 -8.01 -33.21
N ASN A 455 -6.15 -8.15 -33.58
CA ASN A 455 -5.74 -8.43 -34.97
C ASN A 455 -6.33 -9.75 -35.48
N THR A 456 -6.41 -10.78 -34.63
CA THR A 456 -7.01 -12.07 -35.00
C THR A 456 -8.53 -12.02 -35.12
N ILE A 457 -9.21 -11.11 -34.41
CA ILE A 457 -10.65 -10.87 -34.53
C ILE A 457 -10.97 -10.21 -35.88
N THR A 458 -10.18 -9.20 -36.28
CA THR A 458 -10.40 -8.43 -37.51
C THR A 458 -9.87 -9.14 -38.77
N GLY A 459 -9.04 -10.17 -38.60
CA GLY A 459 -8.39 -10.87 -39.70
C GLY A 459 -7.15 -10.15 -40.24
N THR A 460 -6.66 -9.13 -39.53
CA THR A 460 -5.44 -8.38 -39.86
C THR A 460 -4.20 -9.17 -39.39
N VAL A 461 -4.02 -10.36 -39.96
CA VAL A 461 -2.97 -11.32 -39.55
C VAL A 461 -1.98 -11.59 -40.66
N THR A 462 -0.74 -11.90 -40.29
CA THR A 462 0.25 -12.47 -41.23
C THR A 462 0.10 -13.99 -41.29
N SER A 463 0.77 -14.63 -42.24
CA SER A 463 0.80 -16.10 -42.33
C SER A 463 1.46 -16.77 -41.11
N GLU A 464 2.20 -16.03 -40.29
CA GLU A 464 2.94 -16.58 -39.14
C GLU A 464 2.02 -17.01 -37.98
N TYR A 465 0.83 -16.42 -37.88
CA TYR A 465 -0.10 -16.68 -36.79
C TYR A 465 -1.56 -16.82 -37.25
N GLN A 466 -1.76 -17.05 -38.55
CA GLN A 466 -3.08 -17.32 -39.10
C GLN A 466 -3.70 -18.54 -38.40
N GLY A 467 -4.91 -18.36 -37.85
CA GLY A 467 -5.64 -19.41 -37.16
C GLY A 467 -5.42 -19.49 -35.65
N PHE A 468 -4.51 -18.69 -35.08
CA PHE A 468 -4.38 -18.50 -33.63
C PHE A 468 -5.18 -17.29 -33.13
N GLY A 469 -5.39 -17.18 -31.82
CA GLY A 469 -6.20 -16.13 -31.20
C GLY A 469 -7.69 -16.45 -31.28
N PHE A 470 -8.50 -15.42 -31.56
CA PHE A 470 -9.95 -15.52 -31.65
C PHE A 470 -10.47 -16.65 -32.56
N PRO A 471 -9.87 -16.98 -33.73
CA PRO A 471 -10.29 -18.14 -34.54
C PRO A 471 -10.37 -19.48 -33.79
N LEU A 472 -9.57 -19.70 -32.74
CA LEU A 472 -9.61 -20.93 -31.94
C LEU A 472 -10.85 -21.02 -31.04
N SER A 473 -11.52 -19.91 -30.77
CA SER A 473 -12.72 -19.88 -29.95
C SER A 473 -13.91 -20.55 -30.63
N LYS A 474 -14.98 -20.80 -29.86
CA LYS A 474 -16.22 -21.41 -30.38
C LYS A 474 -16.91 -20.53 -31.38
N GLU A 475 -17.04 -19.26 -31.05
CA GLU A 475 -17.51 -18.26 -31.97
C GLU A 475 -16.52 -18.01 -33.11
N GLY A 476 -15.21 -18.20 -32.91
CA GLY A 476 -14.17 -18.17 -33.96
C GLY A 476 -14.30 -19.26 -35.02
N GLY A 477 -15.01 -20.35 -34.69
CA GLY A 477 -15.39 -21.42 -35.62
C GLY A 477 -14.43 -22.61 -35.65
N GLN A 478 -13.29 -22.56 -34.94
CA GLN A 478 -12.35 -23.68 -34.88
C GLN A 478 -12.32 -24.42 -33.54
N TRP A 479 -13.25 -24.18 -32.62
CA TRP A 479 -13.31 -24.85 -31.32
C TRP A 479 -13.08 -26.36 -31.35
N GLY A 480 -13.80 -27.09 -32.22
CA GLY A 480 -13.63 -28.54 -32.31
C GLY A 480 -12.23 -28.97 -32.77
N TYR A 481 -11.54 -28.15 -33.56
CA TYR A 481 -10.14 -28.38 -33.91
C TYR A 481 -9.24 -28.02 -32.73
N ALA A 482 -9.44 -26.85 -32.13
CA ALA A 482 -8.65 -26.34 -31.02
C ALA A 482 -8.65 -27.31 -29.83
N THR A 483 -9.83 -27.76 -29.38
CA THR A 483 -9.94 -28.68 -28.23
C THR A 483 -9.38 -30.07 -28.49
N ASN A 484 -9.18 -30.46 -29.76
CA ASN A 484 -8.63 -31.77 -30.14
C ASN A 484 -7.12 -31.73 -30.41
N GLN A 485 -6.58 -30.60 -30.88
CA GLN A 485 -5.17 -30.47 -31.24
C GLN A 485 -4.34 -29.77 -30.16
N TYR A 486 -4.90 -28.72 -29.56
CA TYR A 486 -4.21 -27.85 -28.62
C TYR A 486 -4.57 -28.23 -27.18
N HIS A 487 -3.82 -29.22 -26.68
CA HIS A 487 -3.97 -29.75 -25.34
C HIS A 487 -3.47 -28.73 -24.30
N ILE A 488 -4.32 -28.41 -23.33
CA ILE A 488 -3.98 -27.50 -22.22
C ILE A 488 -2.80 -28.04 -21.38
N GLY A 489 -2.09 -27.13 -20.70
CA GLY A 489 -0.97 -27.47 -19.81
C GLY A 489 0.33 -27.78 -20.55
N ASN A 490 0.52 -27.26 -21.76
CA ASN A 490 1.79 -27.39 -22.46
C ASN A 490 2.88 -26.62 -21.71
N ILE A 491 3.84 -27.37 -21.17
CA ILE A 491 4.97 -26.85 -20.36
C ILE A 491 5.92 -26.00 -21.22
N THR A 492 6.06 -26.35 -22.50
CA THR A 492 6.76 -25.52 -23.47
C THR A 492 5.71 -24.70 -24.24
N PRO A 493 5.64 -23.37 -24.02
CA PRO A 493 4.78 -22.50 -24.79
C PRO A 493 5.05 -22.63 -26.29
N TYR A 494 4.00 -22.55 -27.09
CA TYR A 494 4.15 -22.54 -28.55
C TYR A 494 4.58 -21.13 -28.98
N PRO A 495 5.80 -20.93 -29.52
CA PRO A 495 6.24 -19.61 -29.94
C PRO A 495 5.63 -19.26 -31.29
N LEU A 496 5.10 -18.03 -31.40
CA LEU A 496 4.76 -17.42 -32.68
C LEU A 496 5.79 -16.35 -33.05
N GLY A 497 6.28 -16.42 -34.29
CA GLY A 497 7.43 -15.65 -34.78
C GLY A 497 8.76 -16.36 -34.55
N ILE A 498 9.88 -15.62 -34.62
CA ILE A 498 11.24 -16.16 -34.50
C ILE A 498 11.81 -15.80 -33.12
N PRO A 499 12.01 -16.77 -32.21
CA PRO A 499 12.60 -16.52 -30.89
C PRO A 499 14.05 -16.02 -30.96
N ASP A 500 14.46 -15.25 -29.96
CA ASP A 500 15.87 -14.86 -29.82
C ASP A 500 16.76 -16.05 -29.43
N ALA A 501 18.05 -15.91 -29.71
CA ALA A 501 19.05 -16.79 -29.12
C ALA A 501 19.08 -16.60 -27.58
N PRO A 502 19.29 -17.66 -26.78
CA PRO A 502 19.31 -17.54 -25.33
C PRO A 502 20.46 -16.65 -24.85
N CYS A 503 20.12 -15.66 -24.02
CA CYS A 503 21.09 -14.79 -23.35
C CYS A 503 21.88 -15.53 -22.25
N ALA A 504 21.15 -16.23 -21.38
CA ALA A 504 21.54 -17.28 -20.43
C ALA A 504 20.24 -17.84 -19.81
N GLU A 505 20.32 -18.88 -18.97
CA GLU A 505 19.18 -19.22 -18.11
C GLU A 505 18.92 -18.04 -17.16
N TYR A 506 17.81 -17.34 -17.38
CA TYR A 506 17.35 -16.30 -16.48
C TYR A 506 17.12 -16.91 -15.10
N LEU A 507 17.68 -16.27 -14.09
CA LEU A 507 17.47 -16.68 -12.71
C LEU A 507 16.05 -16.26 -12.33
N TYR A 508 15.16 -17.24 -12.20
CA TYR A 508 13.89 -17.07 -11.52
C TYR A 508 14.21 -16.96 -10.02
N ALA A 509 14.27 -15.74 -9.50
CA ALA A 509 14.42 -15.55 -8.05
C ALA A 509 13.24 -16.21 -7.33
N SER A 510 13.54 -16.86 -6.22
CA SER A 510 12.64 -17.71 -5.45
C SER A 510 11.32 -17.04 -5.08
N THR A 511 10.27 -17.85 -4.98
CA THR A 511 8.97 -17.54 -4.37
C THR A 511 9.05 -16.55 -3.19
N PRO A 512 8.04 -15.71 -2.97
CA PRO A 512 8.04 -14.70 -1.91
C PRO A 512 8.51 -15.28 -0.58
N ALA A 513 9.50 -14.64 0.05
CA ALA A 513 9.97 -15.10 1.35
C ALA A 513 8.94 -14.71 2.41
N VAL A 514 8.30 -15.69 3.04
CA VAL A 514 7.59 -15.48 4.31
C VAL A 514 8.66 -15.23 5.36
N ILE A 515 8.69 -14.03 5.92
CA ILE A 515 9.74 -13.59 6.85
C ILE A 515 9.33 -13.79 8.30
N GLY A 516 8.03 -13.68 8.61
CA GLY A 516 7.56 -13.90 9.97
C GLY A 516 6.06 -14.08 10.10
N SER A 517 5.66 -14.98 10.99
CA SER A 517 4.28 -15.12 11.43
C SER A 517 3.93 -14.04 12.45
N VAL A 518 2.71 -13.51 12.37
CA VAL A 518 2.19 -12.54 13.34
C VAL A 518 1.52 -13.29 14.49
N PHE A 519 1.99 -13.02 15.71
CA PHE A 519 1.40 -13.55 16.95
C PHE A 519 0.72 -12.42 17.71
N PHE A 520 -0.60 -12.30 17.58
CA PHE A 520 -1.37 -11.20 18.15
C PHE A 520 -1.30 -11.14 19.69
N SER A 521 -1.06 -12.26 20.36
CA SER A 521 -0.90 -12.30 21.82
C SER A 521 0.51 -11.97 22.31
N ALA A 522 1.51 -12.00 21.41
CA ALA A 522 2.88 -11.67 21.76
C ALA A 522 3.10 -10.16 21.81
N TRP A 523 2.23 -9.38 21.16
CA TRP A 523 2.44 -7.97 20.87
C TRP A 523 1.36 -7.09 21.50
N PRO A 524 1.67 -5.84 21.90
CA PRO A 524 0.66 -4.91 22.35
C PRO A 524 -0.42 -4.73 21.28
N SER A 525 -1.67 -4.60 21.72
CA SER A 525 -2.80 -4.40 20.82
C SER A 525 -3.87 -3.52 21.45
N GLN A 526 -4.55 -2.73 20.63
CA GLN A 526 -5.80 -2.07 20.99
C GLN A 526 -6.95 -2.68 20.20
N GLN A 527 -8.15 -2.69 20.78
CA GLN A 527 -9.31 -3.31 20.15
C GLN A 527 -10.62 -2.59 20.50
N SER A 528 -11.61 -2.77 19.64
CA SER A 528 -13.00 -2.41 19.88
C SER A 528 -13.91 -3.54 19.43
N GLY A 529 -15.11 -3.61 20.02
CA GLY A 529 -16.07 -4.68 19.75
C GLY A 529 -15.64 -6.04 20.30
N LEU A 530 -16.28 -7.10 19.82
CA LEU A 530 -15.97 -8.47 20.25
C LEU A 530 -14.85 -9.06 19.38
N VAL A 531 -13.66 -9.12 19.96
CA VAL A 531 -12.45 -9.71 19.37
C VAL A 531 -12.03 -10.93 20.18
N GLN A 532 -11.93 -12.09 19.53
CA GLN A 532 -11.36 -13.30 20.12
C GLN A 532 -9.97 -13.55 19.51
N ASN A 533 -8.94 -13.54 20.35
CA ASN A 533 -7.55 -13.76 19.94
C ASN A 533 -7.13 -15.20 20.27
N ASN A 534 -6.75 -15.96 19.23
CA ASN A 534 -6.30 -17.36 19.35
C ASN A 534 -4.78 -17.49 19.09
N ASN A 535 -4.00 -16.48 19.50
CA ASN A 535 -2.56 -16.29 19.28
C ASN A 535 -2.16 -16.03 17.82
N THR A 536 -2.48 -16.95 16.90
CA THR A 536 -2.07 -16.91 15.48
C THR A 536 -3.18 -16.46 14.54
N GLY A 537 -4.34 -16.11 15.12
CA GLY A 537 -5.51 -15.69 14.38
C GLY A 537 -6.49 -14.96 15.30
N ILE A 538 -7.47 -14.32 14.66
CA ILE A 538 -8.48 -13.51 15.32
C ILE A 538 -9.86 -13.86 14.77
N THR A 539 -10.86 -13.81 15.64
CA THR A 539 -12.27 -13.80 15.22
C THR A 539 -12.84 -12.44 15.57
N LEU A 540 -13.38 -11.75 14.56
CA LEU A 540 -14.07 -10.48 14.74
C LEU A 540 -15.57 -10.73 14.60
N THR A 541 -16.36 -10.30 15.59
CA THR A 541 -17.83 -10.37 15.53
C THR A 541 -18.39 -8.99 15.91
N PRO A 542 -19.02 -8.25 15.00
CA PRO A 542 -19.57 -6.95 15.28
C PRO A 542 -20.93 -7.08 15.95
N GLN A 543 -21.06 -6.53 17.16
CA GLN A 543 -22.31 -5.93 17.64
C GLN A 543 -22.39 -4.42 17.27
N SER A 544 -21.22 -3.86 16.93
CA SER A 544 -20.84 -2.52 16.40
C SER A 544 -19.41 -2.72 15.82
N PRO A 545 -18.73 -1.80 15.09
CA PRO A 545 -17.52 -2.17 14.33
C PRO A 545 -16.47 -2.80 15.24
N ALA A 546 -16.04 -4.02 14.89
CA ALA A 546 -15.08 -4.79 15.66
C ALA A 546 -13.72 -4.67 14.99
N TRP A 547 -12.70 -4.21 15.73
CA TRP A 547 -11.37 -4.05 15.18
C TRP A 547 -10.28 -4.39 16.19
N LEU A 548 -9.12 -4.78 15.68
CA LEU A 548 -7.89 -5.00 16.41
C LEU A 548 -6.75 -4.29 15.68
N ALA A 549 -6.00 -3.47 16.39
CA ALA A 549 -4.75 -2.86 15.93
C ALA A 549 -3.61 -3.41 16.79
N THR A 550 -2.68 -4.12 16.16
CA THR A 550 -1.52 -4.73 16.80
C THR A 550 -0.26 -4.00 16.39
N PHE A 551 0.62 -3.72 17.36
CA PHE A 551 1.87 -3.00 17.12
C PHE A 551 3.01 -3.96 16.88
N ILE A 552 3.69 -3.82 15.75
CA ILE A 552 4.55 -4.84 15.19
C ILE A 552 5.95 -4.30 15.00
N THR A 553 6.95 -4.92 15.62
CA THR A 553 8.35 -4.64 15.30
C THR A 553 8.80 -5.59 14.21
N VAL A 554 9.06 -5.06 13.02
CA VAL A 554 9.52 -5.90 11.90
C VAL A 554 10.99 -6.23 12.08
N THR A 555 11.35 -7.51 12.10
CA THR A 555 12.74 -7.97 12.33
C THR A 555 13.57 -8.01 11.05
N GLY A 556 12.90 -8.10 9.90
CA GLY A 556 13.50 -8.00 8.56
C GLY A 556 12.79 -6.95 7.71
N THR A 557 13.27 -6.76 6.49
CA THR A 557 12.54 -5.91 5.54
C THR A 557 11.31 -6.66 5.05
N VAL A 558 10.13 -6.03 5.07
CA VAL A 558 8.86 -6.59 4.56
C VAL A 558 8.10 -5.58 3.71
N ASN A 559 7.27 -6.04 2.78
CA ASN A 559 6.43 -5.18 1.93
C ASN A 559 5.07 -5.78 1.57
N PHE A 560 4.71 -6.92 2.16
CA PHE A 560 3.35 -7.47 2.05
C PHE A 560 2.94 -8.22 3.32
N ILE A 561 1.63 -8.39 3.46
CA ILE A 561 0.99 -9.27 4.43
C ILE A 561 0.18 -10.32 3.69
N SER A 562 0.25 -11.56 4.14
CA SER A 562 -0.62 -12.65 3.70
C SER A 562 -1.39 -13.22 4.89
N PHE A 563 -2.67 -13.52 4.68
CA PHE A 563 -3.54 -14.13 5.70
C PHE A 563 -4.64 -14.94 5.05
N ASP A 564 -5.20 -15.87 5.81
CA ASP A 564 -6.36 -16.65 5.43
C ASP A 564 -7.60 -16.13 6.14
N ALA A 565 -8.69 -15.87 5.41
CA ALA A 565 -9.93 -15.38 6.00
C ALA A 565 -11.18 -16.13 5.51
N ARG A 566 -12.16 -16.26 6.41
CA ARG A 566 -13.48 -16.86 6.14
C ARG A 566 -14.56 -16.16 6.94
N PHE A 567 -15.61 -15.72 6.27
CA PHE A 567 -16.83 -15.27 6.93
C PHE A 567 -17.62 -16.47 7.48
N ILE A 568 -18.05 -16.37 8.73
CA ILE A 568 -18.83 -17.37 9.48
C ILE A 568 -20.18 -16.80 9.93
N SER A 569 -20.66 -15.81 9.20
CA SER A 569 -21.87 -15.06 9.49
C SER A 569 -23.15 -15.84 9.23
N THR A 570 -24.26 -15.30 9.73
CA THR A 570 -25.59 -15.77 9.37
C THR A 570 -25.96 -15.37 7.94
N ASN A 571 -26.93 -16.06 7.35
CA ASN A 571 -27.43 -15.71 6.02
C ASN A 571 -28.00 -14.27 5.99
N GLY A 572 -27.72 -13.53 4.92
CA GLY A 572 -28.13 -12.14 4.74
C GLY A 572 -27.23 -11.09 5.41
N SER A 573 -26.10 -11.52 6.00
CA SER A 573 -25.07 -10.61 6.52
C SER A 573 -24.23 -10.02 5.40
N GLU A 574 -23.91 -8.73 5.51
CA GLU A 574 -22.97 -8.03 4.63
C GLU A 574 -21.87 -7.37 5.46
N GLY A 575 -20.73 -8.03 5.61
CA GLY A 575 -19.55 -7.53 6.28
C GLY A 575 -18.45 -7.05 5.33
N LEU A 576 -17.68 -6.05 5.75
CA LEU A 576 -16.42 -5.67 5.12
C LEU A 576 -15.27 -5.82 6.10
N LEU A 577 -14.35 -6.74 5.81
CA LEU A 577 -13.07 -6.83 6.51
C LEU A 577 -12.08 -5.87 5.85
N SER A 578 -11.63 -4.84 6.55
CA SER A 578 -10.60 -3.90 6.08
C SER A 578 -9.29 -4.12 6.81
N VAL A 579 -8.18 -4.06 6.07
CA VAL A 579 -6.82 -4.28 6.60
C VAL A 579 -6.02 -2.98 6.47
N TYR A 580 -5.31 -2.64 7.54
CA TYR A 580 -4.58 -1.38 7.68
C TYR A 580 -3.10 -1.65 7.95
N TRP A 581 -2.25 -0.83 7.34
CA TRP A 581 -0.83 -0.70 7.66
C TRP A 581 -0.52 0.76 7.97
N ASP A 582 -0.13 1.01 9.22
CA ASP A 582 0.01 2.34 9.80
C ASP A 582 -1.28 3.15 9.62
N THR A 583 -1.25 4.15 8.75
CA THR A 583 -2.38 5.05 8.48
C THR A 583 -3.16 4.69 7.22
N ASN A 584 -2.72 3.68 6.46
CA ASN A 584 -3.26 3.36 5.15
C ASN A 584 -4.11 2.10 5.22
N THR A 585 -5.30 2.14 4.62
CA THR A 585 -6.01 0.92 4.24
C THR A 585 -5.26 0.28 3.08
N ILE A 586 -4.77 -0.95 3.27
CA ILE A 586 -3.97 -1.68 2.27
C ILE A 586 -4.81 -2.65 1.46
N GLY A 587 -5.99 -3.02 1.93
CA GLY A 587 -6.93 -3.88 1.22
C GLY A 587 -8.20 -4.16 2.03
N SER A 588 -9.19 -4.76 1.37
CA SER A 588 -10.44 -5.17 2.00
C SER A 588 -10.99 -6.45 1.39
N VAL A 589 -11.80 -7.16 2.16
CA VAL A 589 -12.52 -8.38 1.78
C VAL A 589 -14.00 -8.21 2.10
N ASP A 590 -14.85 -8.18 1.08
CA ASP A 590 -16.30 -7.99 1.19
C ASP A 590 -17.02 -9.34 1.19
N GLU A 591 -17.78 -9.59 2.25
CA GLU A 591 -18.54 -10.83 2.47
C GLU A 591 -19.47 -11.20 1.30
N ARG A 592 -20.00 -10.22 0.57
CA ARG A 592 -20.90 -10.45 -0.58
C ARG A 592 -20.16 -11.00 -1.80
N ALA A 593 -18.85 -10.87 -1.81
CA ALA A 593 -17.99 -11.07 -2.97
C ALA A 593 -16.87 -12.11 -2.73
N VAL A 594 -16.97 -12.90 -1.66
CA VAL A 594 -16.03 -13.99 -1.39
C VAL A 594 -16.56 -15.34 -1.87
N GLN A 595 -15.62 -16.22 -2.22
CA GLN A 595 -15.93 -17.63 -2.38
C GLN A 595 -16.13 -18.31 -1.01
N PRO A 596 -16.94 -19.39 -0.94
CA PRO A 596 -17.10 -20.16 0.28
C PRO A 596 -15.76 -20.71 0.82
N GLY A 597 -15.69 -20.91 2.13
CA GLY A 597 -14.52 -21.53 2.77
C GLY A 597 -13.42 -20.53 3.13
N LEU A 598 -12.25 -21.06 3.46
CA LEU A 598 -11.09 -20.28 3.85
C LEU A 598 -10.32 -19.87 2.60
N GLN A 599 -10.11 -18.56 2.43
CA GLN A 599 -9.46 -17.99 1.26
C GLN A 599 -8.20 -17.23 1.66
N ARG A 600 -7.13 -17.37 0.87
CA ARG A 600 -5.86 -16.66 1.04
C ARG A 600 -5.95 -15.27 0.40
N TYR A 601 -5.52 -14.26 1.14
CA TYR A 601 -5.39 -12.88 0.69
C TYR A 601 -3.97 -12.39 0.93
N THR A 602 -3.45 -11.59 0.00
CA THR A 602 -2.14 -10.94 0.11
C THR A 602 -2.28 -9.46 -0.21
N PHE A 603 -1.92 -8.57 0.71
CA PHE A 603 -1.96 -7.13 0.48
C PHE A 603 -0.56 -6.53 0.58
N GLY A 604 -0.18 -5.75 -0.43
CA GLY A 604 1.09 -5.07 -0.44
C GLY A 604 1.04 -3.69 0.21
N PHE A 605 2.15 -3.29 0.82
CA PHE A 605 2.31 -2.01 1.49
C PHE A 605 3.73 -1.44 1.25
N PRO A 606 3.98 -0.14 1.51
CA PRO A 606 5.31 0.45 1.35
C PRO A 606 6.39 -0.33 2.13
N ARG A 607 7.57 -0.53 1.53
CA ARG A 607 8.67 -1.30 2.14
C ARG A 607 8.97 -0.81 3.56
N ALA A 608 8.73 -1.67 4.54
CA ALA A 608 9.11 -1.48 5.94
C ALA A 608 10.52 -2.02 6.17
N VAL A 609 11.36 -1.21 6.82
CA VAL A 609 12.77 -1.54 7.06
C VAL A 609 12.93 -2.34 8.35
N SER A 610 14.01 -3.10 8.50
CA SER A 610 14.26 -3.85 9.74
C SER A 610 14.33 -2.93 10.96
N ASN A 611 13.79 -3.40 12.09
CA ASN A 611 13.73 -2.75 13.40
C ASN A 611 12.83 -1.50 13.49
N SER A 612 11.91 -1.29 12.55
CA SER A 612 10.86 -0.28 12.67
C SER A 612 9.59 -0.84 13.34
N LEU A 613 8.88 0.03 14.06
CA LEU A 613 7.53 -0.26 14.59
C LEU A 613 6.47 0.16 13.57
N HIS A 614 5.48 -0.70 13.36
CA HIS A 614 4.31 -0.44 12.52
C HIS A 614 3.02 -0.82 13.23
N VAL A 615 1.89 -0.34 12.71
CA VAL A 615 0.55 -0.74 13.17
C VAL A 615 -0.11 -1.61 12.12
N LEU A 616 -0.43 -2.86 12.48
CA LEU A 616 -1.24 -3.76 11.66
C LEU A 616 -2.67 -3.81 12.21
N GLY A 617 -3.63 -3.35 11.41
CA GLY A 617 -5.04 -3.29 11.79
C GLY A 617 -5.93 -4.24 10.99
N PHE A 618 -6.88 -4.89 11.66
CA PHE A 618 -8.02 -5.58 11.04
C PHE A 618 -9.31 -5.00 11.61
N ARG A 619 -10.25 -4.61 10.74
CA ARG A 619 -11.56 -4.05 11.11
C ARG A 619 -12.66 -4.76 10.36
N LEU A 620 -13.75 -5.10 11.04
CA LEU A 620 -14.97 -5.64 10.45
C LEU A 620 -16.13 -4.68 10.66
N ASP A 621 -16.75 -4.25 9.56
CA ASP A 621 -17.93 -3.39 9.52
C ASP A 621 -19.15 -4.15 9.00
N PRO A 622 -20.28 -4.20 9.74
CA PRO A 622 -21.55 -4.68 9.21
C PRO A 622 -22.29 -3.58 8.44
N PHE A 623 -22.89 -3.93 7.30
CA PHE A 623 -23.73 -3.05 6.47
C PHE A 623 -25.21 -3.44 6.47
N THR A 624 -25.54 -4.51 7.18
CA THR A 624 -26.91 -4.99 7.40
C THR A 624 -27.19 -5.20 8.89
N ASN A 625 -28.46 -5.35 9.24
CA ASN A 625 -28.86 -5.73 10.60
C ASN A 625 -28.50 -7.19 10.96
N ALA A 626 -28.25 -8.04 9.96
CA ALA A 626 -27.73 -9.37 10.18
C ALA A 626 -26.23 -9.29 10.56
N PRO A 627 -25.81 -9.93 11.68
CA PRO A 627 -24.45 -9.81 12.19
C PRO A 627 -23.46 -10.51 11.24
N SER A 628 -22.42 -9.80 10.83
CA SER A 628 -21.26 -10.42 10.16
C SER A 628 -20.35 -11.10 11.19
N SER A 629 -19.47 -12.00 10.79
CA SER A 629 -18.39 -12.50 11.64
C SER A 629 -17.32 -13.10 10.75
N VAL A 630 -16.05 -12.83 11.05
CA VAL A 630 -14.93 -13.30 10.22
C VAL A 630 -13.85 -13.92 11.09
N ILE A 631 -13.33 -15.05 10.62
CA ILE A 631 -12.12 -15.67 11.15
C ILE A 631 -10.97 -15.27 10.25
N VAL A 632 -9.88 -14.75 10.84
CA VAL A 632 -8.61 -14.46 10.18
C VAL A 632 -7.50 -15.31 10.82
N THR A 633 -6.71 -16.00 10.02
CA THR A 633 -5.68 -16.95 10.45
C THR A 633 -4.45 -16.87 9.55
N ASN A 634 -3.37 -17.58 9.91
CA ASN A 634 -2.15 -17.69 9.10
C ASN A 634 -1.58 -16.32 8.67
N VAL A 635 -1.68 -15.35 9.58
CA VAL A 635 -1.21 -13.99 9.33
C VAL A 635 0.31 -13.98 9.31
N SER A 636 0.89 -13.52 8.21
CA SER A 636 2.32 -13.50 7.99
C SER A 636 2.76 -12.29 7.19
N LEU A 637 3.96 -11.79 7.49
CA LEU A 637 4.62 -10.75 6.74
C LEU A 637 5.68 -11.38 5.83
N GLY A 638 5.88 -10.79 4.66
CA GLY A 638 6.93 -11.23 3.77
C GLY A 638 7.52 -10.10 2.92
N LEU A 639 8.50 -10.50 2.11
CA LEU A 639 9.19 -9.62 1.20
C LEU A 639 9.12 -10.16 -0.23
N LEU A 640 8.66 -9.29 -1.12
CA LEU A 640 8.83 -9.40 -2.57
C LEU A 640 10.03 -8.56 -3.00
N GLY A 641 10.87 -9.12 -3.84
CA GLY A 641 12.12 -8.49 -4.29
C GLY A 641 13.32 -8.74 -3.36
N PRO A 642 14.46 -8.08 -3.61
CA PRO A 642 15.69 -8.34 -2.88
C PRO A 642 15.64 -7.83 -1.43
N SER A 643 16.16 -8.65 -0.51
CA SER A 643 16.34 -8.34 0.90
C SER A 643 17.56 -7.44 1.14
N GLU A 644 18.57 -7.53 0.27
CA GLU A 644 19.78 -6.72 0.34
C GLU A 644 19.66 -5.43 -0.50
N LEU A 645 20.34 -4.38 -0.06
CA LEU A 645 20.48 -3.16 -0.87
C LEU A 645 21.35 -3.45 -2.10
N PHE A 646 20.97 -2.86 -3.23
CA PHE A 646 21.74 -2.88 -4.46
C PHE A 646 22.25 -1.47 -4.77
N SER A 647 23.34 -1.39 -5.53
CA SER A 647 23.95 -0.12 -5.94
C SER A 647 24.33 -0.18 -7.41
N LEU A 648 24.18 0.95 -8.10
CA LEU A 648 24.66 1.15 -9.47
C LEU A 648 25.70 2.27 -9.44
N VAL A 649 26.93 1.96 -9.85
CA VAL A 649 28.07 2.88 -9.80
C VAL A 649 28.75 2.95 -11.17
N VAL A 650 29.08 4.17 -11.60
CA VAL A 650 29.95 4.38 -12.76
C VAL A 650 31.40 4.25 -12.33
N THR A 651 32.17 3.40 -13.00
CA THR A 651 33.58 3.18 -12.67
C THR A 651 34.50 4.09 -13.49
N THR A 652 35.77 4.17 -13.08
CA THR A 652 36.83 4.84 -13.85
C THR A 652 37.34 3.99 -15.02
N ASN A 653 37.00 2.70 -15.06
CA ASN A 653 37.39 1.80 -16.14
C ASN A 653 36.61 2.09 -17.41
N THR A 654 37.21 1.75 -18.55
CA THR A 654 36.57 1.84 -19.85
C THR A 654 36.69 0.53 -20.62
N SER A 655 35.64 0.19 -21.37
CA SER A 655 35.65 -0.87 -22.39
C SER A 655 35.31 -0.22 -23.72
N ASP A 656 36.14 -0.42 -24.76
CA ASP A 656 35.97 0.20 -26.08
C ASP A 656 35.72 1.72 -26.04
N GLY A 657 36.40 2.41 -25.11
CA GLY A 657 36.28 3.85 -24.91
C GLY A 657 35.02 4.30 -24.14
N LEU A 658 34.12 3.38 -23.79
CA LEU A 658 32.91 3.66 -23.01
C LEU A 658 33.14 3.43 -21.53
N ARG A 659 32.47 4.20 -20.67
CA ARG A 659 32.53 4.01 -19.21
C ARG A 659 31.83 2.72 -18.81
N VAL A 660 32.50 1.95 -17.95
CA VAL A 660 31.93 0.73 -17.39
C VAL A 660 31.10 1.05 -16.16
N PHE A 661 29.85 0.58 -16.16
CA PHE A 661 28.96 0.60 -15.02
C PHE A 661 29.11 -0.70 -14.23
N HIS A 662 28.89 -0.60 -12.92
CA HIS A 662 29.00 -1.70 -11.97
C HIS A 662 27.74 -1.70 -11.10
N LEU A 663 26.95 -2.76 -11.21
CA LEU A 663 25.84 -3.05 -10.31
C LEU A 663 26.28 -4.11 -9.28
N THR A 664 26.13 -3.79 -7.99
CA THR A 664 26.23 -4.75 -6.88
C THR A 664 24.84 -5.02 -6.33
N GLY A 665 24.49 -6.27 -6.05
CA GLY A 665 23.19 -6.61 -5.47
C GLY A 665 23.11 -8.07 -5.04
N GLN A 666 21.94 -8.47 -4.56
CA GLN A 666 21.69 -9.84 -4.13
C GLN A 666 21.85 -10.82 -5.30
N VAL A 667 22.58 -11.91 -5.07
CA VAL A 667 22.72 -13.03 -6.02
C VAL A 667 21.35 -13.66 -6.26
N GLY A 668 21.05 -14.04 -7.51
CA GLY A 668 19.78 -14.69 -7.84
C GLY A 668 18.76 -13.75 -8.49
N PHE A 669 19.01 -12.43 -8.49
CA PHE A 669 18.08 -11.42 -8.99
C PHE A 669 18.53 -10.84 -10.32
N ASN A 670 17.58 -10.53 -11.19
CA ASN A 670 17.83 -9.68 -12.35
C ASN A 670 17.54 -8.21 -11.99
N TYR A 671 18.27 -7.28 -12.57
CA TYR A 671 18.08 -5.84 -12.36
C TYR A 671 17.94 -5.14 -13.70
N SER A 672 16.97 -4.24 -13.81
CA SER A 672 16.82 -3.39 -14.99
C SER A 672 17.61 -2.10 -14.80
N VAL A 673 18.29 -1.64 -15.85
CA VAL A 673 18.89 -0.30 -15.87
C VAL A 673 18.06 0.57 -16.78
N GLU A 674 17.61 1.69 -16.22
CA GLU A 674 16.89 2.72 -16.95
C GLU A 674 17.75 3.96 -17.11
N ALA A 675 17.57 4.62 -18.25
CA ALA A 675 18.26 5.85 -18.57
C ALA A 675 17.28 6.93 -19.03
N SER A 676 17.59 8.18 -18.69
CA SER A 676 16.77 9.35 -19.00
C SER A 676 17.62 10.53 -19.44
N THR A 677 17.09 11.38 -20.32
CA THR A 677 17.72 12.66 -20.70
C THR A 677 17.11 13.84 -19.95
N ASN A 678 15.99 13.67 -19.25
CA ASN A 678 15.22 14.75 -18.61
C ASN A 678 14.69 14.43 -17.19
N LEU A 679 15.03 13.27 -16.63
CA LEU A 679 14.55 12.73 -15.33
C LEU A 679 13.05 12.44 -15.26
N VAL A 680 12.32 12.65 -16.35
CA VAL A 680 10.87 12.40 -16.46
C VAL A 680 10.63 11.13 -17.24
N ASP A 681 11.20 11.06 -18.44
CA ASP A 681 11.05 9.92 -19.35
C ASP A 681 12.20 8.95 -19.12
N TRP A 682 11.88 7.76 -18.63
CA TRP A 682 12.84 6.70 -18.35
C TRP A 682 12.63 5.56 -19.34
N ALA A 683 13.72 5.11 -19.98
CA ALA A 683 13.71 3.96 -20.86
C ALA A 683 14.67 2.89 -20.33
N THR A 684 14.22 1.63 -20.29
CA THR A 684 15.10 0.51 -19.97
C THR A 684 16.12 0.32 -21.09
N ILE A 685 17.41 0.29 -20.73
CA ILE A 685 18.52 0.15 -21.68
C ILE A 685 19.27 -1.17 -21.52
N ALA A 686 19.17 -1.81 -20.35
CA ALA A 686 19.84 -3.07 -20.08
C ALA A 686 19.08 -3.91 -19.04
N VAL A 687 19.18 -5.23 -19.18
CA VAL A 687 18.78 -6.21 -18.15
C VAL A 687 20.04 -6.91 -17.65
N LEU A 688 20.25 -6.89 -16.34
CA LEU A 688 21.44 -7.39 -15.67
C LEU A 688 21.12 -8.67 -14.89
N VAL A 689 21.65 -9.82 -15.33
CA VAL A 689 21.48 -11.12 -14.67
C VAL A 689 22.56 -11.31 -13.62
N ASN A 690 22.20 -11.12 -12.33
CA ASN A 690 23.16 -11.12 -11.23
C ASN A 690 23.38 -12.52 -10.62
N THR A 691 24.29 -13.28 -11.22
CA THR A 691 24.60 -14.67 -10.81
C THR A 691 25.65 -14.78 -9.71
N ASN A 692 26.42 -13.72 -9.43
CA ASN A 692 27.53 -13.76 -8.47
C ASN A 692 27.67 -12.52 -7.57
N GLY A 693 26.66 -11.64 -7.57
CA GLY A 693 26.57 -10.46 -6.71
C GLY A 693 27.02 -9.17 -7.41
N ILE A 694 27.65 -9.29 -8.58
CA ILE A 694 28.19 -8.18 -9.37
C ILE A 694 27.86 -8.36 -10.85
N VAL A 695 27.31 -7.32 -11.49
CA VAL A 695 27.17 -7.23 -12.95
C VAL A 695 27.86 -5.97 -13.46
N ARG A 696 28.64 -6.10 -14.54
CA ARG A 696 29.28 -4.97 -15.21
C ARG A 696 28.76 -4.87 -16.64
N PHE A 697 28.43 -3.65 -17.06
CA PHE A 697 27.89 -3.38 -18.40
C PHE A 697 28.38 -2.03 -18.92
N VAL A 698 28.16 -1.79 -20.21
CA VAL A 698 28.41 -0.51 -20.88
C VAL A 698 27.15 -0.05 -21.62
N ASP A 699 26.86 1.25 -21.58
CA ASP A 699 25.80 1.86 -22.40
C ASP A 699 26.40 2.32 -23.74
N SER A 700 26.28 1.49 -24.78
CA SER A 700 26.80 1.78 -26.12
C SER A 700 26.16 3.02 -26.76
N ALA A 701 24.90 3.30 -26.41
CA ALA A 701 24.15 4.44 -26.92
C ALA A 701 24.46 5.77 -26.21
N SER A 702 25.24 5.74 -25.12
CA SER A 702 25.59 6.95 -24.34
C SER A 702 26.25 8.03 -25.20
N THR A 703 27.03 7.64 -26.21
CA THR A 703 27.72 8.53 -27.16
C THR A 703 26.77 9.40 -28.00
N ASN A 704 25.49 9.00 -28.12
CA ASN A 704 24.48 9.73 -28.89
C ASN A 704 23.77 10.81 -28.05
N THR A 705 24.17 11.01 -26.80
CA THR A 705 23.53 11.95 -25.88
C THR A 705 24.57 12.84 -25.19
N THR A 706 24.26 14.12 -25.00
CA THR A 706 25.16 15.06 -24.32
C THR A 706 25.22 14.84 -22.80
N ALA A 707 24.10 14.41 -22.22
CA ALA A 707 23.98 14.01 -20.82
C ALA A 707 22.89 12.96 -20.68
N ARG A 708 23.12 12.00 -19.77
CA ARG A 708 22.17 10.92 -19.48
C ARG A 708 22.22 10.61 -17.98
N PHE A 709 21.04 10.45 -17.40
CA PHE A 709 20.84 10.00 -16.02
C PHE A 709 20.55 8.51 -16.03
N TYR A 710 20.99 7.80 -14.99
CA TYR A 710 20.85 6.36 -14.88
C TYR A 710 20.23 6.00 -13.53
N ARG A 711 19.37 4.99 -13.51
CA ARG A 711 18.91 4.33 -12.28
C ARG A 711 18.84 2.83 -12.49
N ALA A 712 19.12 2.07 -11.45
CA ALA A 712 18.84 0.65 -11.41
C ALA A 712 17.46 0.44 -10.76
N VAL A 713 16.72 -0.52 -11.28
CA VAL A 713 15.42 -0.94 -10.78
C VAL A 713 15.54 -2.40 -10.40
N ALA A 714 15.33 -2.66 -9.12
CA ALA A 714 15.10 -4.01 -8.63
C ALA A 714 13.64 -4.39 -8.91
N PRO A 715 13.36 -5.69 -9.07
CA PRO A 715 12.01 -6.19 -9.20
C PRO A 715 11.12 -5.91 -8.00
#